data_AF-A0A7W8F8M4-F1
#
_entry.id   AF-A0A7W8F8M4-F1
#
_cell.length_a   1.000
_cell.length_b   1.000
_cell.length_c   1.000
_cell.angle_alpha   90.00
_cell.angle_beta   90.00
_cell.angle_gamma   90.00
#
_symmetry.space_group_name_H-M   'P 1'
#
loop_
_entity.id
_entity.type
_entity.pdbx_description
1 polymer ?
#
loop_
_entity_poly.entity_id
_entity_poly.type
_entity_poly.pdbx_seq_one_letter_code
_entity_poly.pdbx_strand_id
1 'polypeptide(L)'
;MRKVADKRLHATVAGAARRADPALPGDLVATLKTPEGLRFSELERLRRPPTRTTGTAFARALERVDEIGAYRLGRLRLSQIPPNRMAALARYALGSKAALLERAAEPKRTAMLTAVMRHLEAKAIDEALDLFQVLMATRLLNTAKRKTEKERLSTLPQLEKASRVLARAAKVLFEELELVEEQEADLDVAALWAAVEEVAPRAAVMSAAATVVTLVPEDENSADVAMRAALANRYATVRPFLALLGESNTLDAASAGKRVLAGVRGLPALARRKVGVKPLLPREVDDKLVPPAWRKAVYANPDLPQGAVDRDAYVVCVLEQLHRALNNRDVFASPSHRWSNPRARLLDGPDWDAVEEDVLAALSLDMPVQEHLAELVRGLDAGWKQLAERLQEAGPAAKVSIEVQDDGRVKLNVDKLGALGEPKSLTWLRKRVEKMLPKIDLPDLLFEVNAWTGFLDAFVHLGDGTTRMKDLPTSVVALLVSEACNIGLTPVVNPGYEALTRARLVHVDQYYLRADTIAAANARLITAQADIPIVRYWGDGLLASVDGLRFQVPVRTINAAPSPKYFGFKRGITWLNAVNDQVAGIGQMVVPGTPRDSLHILDALLNLDGGVKPEMVATDNASYSDMVFGLFKILGYRLQLQPAVPRPGRPAVLAGHDARCRDRHLRRGGGPGPQPCEPEQGDHALAGHAEGRRFSGHQSGPRLRPAAYVRT
;
A
#
# COMPACT_ATOMS: atom_id res chain seq x y z
N MET A 1 37.81 -8.67 21.56
CA MET A 1 36.99 -9.74 20.95
C MET A 1 36.23 -9.31 19.68
N ARG A 2 35.50 -8.18 19.65
CA ARG A 2 34.62 -7.77 18.50
C ARG A 2 35.34 -7.56 17.16
N LYS A 3 36.46 -6.82 17.12
CA LYS A 3 37.28 -6.65 15.90
C LYS A 3 37.80 -7.98 15.31
N VAL A 4 37.99 -8.99 16.15
CA VAL A 4 38.43 -10.33 15.73
C VAL A 4 37.26 -11.08 15.08
N ALA A 5 36.05 -10.96 15.65
CA ALA A 5 34.83 -11.52 15.07
C ALA A 5 34.51 -10.93 13.69
N ASP A 6 34.66 -9.62 13.49
CA ASP A 6 34.39 -8.98 12.20
C ASP A 6 35.46 -9.33 11.14
N LYS A 7 36.73 -9.42 11.54
CA LYS A 7 37.80 -9.95 10.66
C LYS A 7 37.51 -11.39 10.24
N ARG A 8 37.05 -12.23 11.18
CA ARG A 8 36.65 -13.63 10.89
C ARG A 8 35.45 -13.68 9.96
N LEU A 9 34.43 -12.84 10.17
CA LEU A 9 33.28 -12.72 9.28
C LEU A 9 33.73 -12.36 7.86
N HIS A 10 34.51 -11.29 7.69
CA HIS A 10 35.00 -10.87 6.37
C HIS A 10 35.82 -11.96 5.68
N ALA A 11 36.73 -12.61 6.41
CA ALA A 11 37.53 -13.72 5.87
C ALA A 11 36.66 -14.92 5.46
N THR A 12 35.62 -15.25 6.25
CA THR A 12 34.72 -16.36 5.96
C THR A 12 33.89 -16.10 4.70
N VAL A 13 33.31 -14.90 4.57
CA VAL A 13 32.52 -14.50 3.39
C VAL A 13 33.41 -14.42 2.14
N ALA A 14 34.55 -13.75 2.22
CA ALA A 14 35.46 -13.63 1.09
C ALA A 14 36.06 -14.98 0.68
N GLY A 15 36.35 -15.85 1.65
CA GLY A 15 36.77 -17.22 1.39
C GLY A 15 35.68 -18.07 0.74
N ALA A 16 34.42 -17.90 1.15
CA ALA A 16 33.28 -18.56 0.51
C ALA A 16 33.12 -18.09 -0.95
N ALA A 17 33.28 -16.78 -1.22
CA ALA A 17 33.26 -16.24 -2.58
C ALA A 17 34.36 -16.83 -3.46
N ARG A 18 35.61 -16.87 -2.99
CA ARG A 18 36.73 -17.47 -3.73
C ARG A 18 36.57 -18.97 -3.98
N ARG A 19 36.03 -19.72 -3.01
CA ARG A 19 35.79 -21.16 -3.16
C ARG A 19 34.65 -21.46 -4.15
N ALA A 20 33.65 -20.59 -4.20
CA ALA A 20 32.55 -20.68 -5.15
C ALA A 20 33.01 -20.38 -6.58
N ASP A 21 33.91 -19.40 -6.73
CA ASP A 21 34.51 -18.99 -7.99
C ASP A 21 35.80 -18.20 -7.74
N PRO A 22 36.94 -18.60 -8.32
CA PRO A 22 38.15 -17.81 -8.26
C PRO A 22 38.01 -16.42 -8.89
N ALA A 23 37.16 -16.25 -9.91
CA ALA A 23 37.00 -14.98 -10.63
C ALA A 23 36.01 -14.01 -9.96
N LEU A 24 35.04 -14.52 -9.19
CA LEU A 24 33.95 -13.73 -8.60
C LEU A 24 34.41 -12.50 -7.81
N PRO A 25 35.46 -12.55 -6.94
CA PRO A 25 35.94 -11.34 -6.28
C PRO A 25 36.39 -10.23 -7.25
N GLY A 26 37.01 -10.61 -8.38
CA GLY A 26 37.43 -9.69 -9.43
C GLY A 26 36.23 -9.07 -10.15
N ASP A 27 35.26 -9.92 -10.51
CA ASP A 27 34.02 -9.48 -11.17
C ASP A 27 33.22 -8.52 -10.27
N LEU A 28 33.12 -8.84 -8.97
CA LEU A 28 32.49 -7.98 -7.98
C LEU A 28 33.17 -6.61 -7.89
N VAL A 29 34.51 -6.56 -7.90
CA VAL A 29 35.25 -5.29 -7.90
C VAL A 29 35.06 -4.53 -9.21
N ALA A 30 34.93 -5.22 -10.35
CA ALA A 30 34.67 -4.58 -11.63
C ALA A 30 33.35 -3.77 -11.63
N THR A 31 32.35 -4.18 -10.85
CA THR A 31 31.09 -3.43 -10.71
C THR A 31 31.28 -2.02 -10.11
N LEU A 32 32.40 -1.75 -9.44
CA LEU A 32 32.69 -0.44 -8.86
C LEU A 32 33.15 0.58 -9.92
N LYS A 33 33.54 0.14 -11.11
CA LYS A 33 33.98 1.03 -12.19
C LYS A 33 32.80 1.75 -12.83
N THR A 34 33.04 3.00 -13.23
CA THR A 34 32.12 3.80 -14.04
C THR A 34 32.44 3.61 -15.50
N PRO A 35 31.53 3.06 -16.32
CA PRO A 35 31.75 2.94 -17.76
C PRO A 35 31.91 4.32 -18.42
N GLU A 36 32.64 4.36 -19.53
CA GLU A 36 32.89 5.59 -20.28
C GLU A 36 31.57 6.22 -20.75
N GLY A 37 31.39 7.53 -20.50
CA GLY A 37 30.16 8.26 -20.83
C GLY A 37 29.02 8.14 -19.81
N LEU A 38 29.12 7.28 -18.78
CA LEU A 38 28.13 7.17 -17.71
C LEU A 38 28.54 7.96 -16.46
N ARG A 39 27.54 8.41 -15.69
CA ARG A 39 27.73 9.19 -14.44
C ARG A 39 27.83 8.33 -13.17
N PHE A 40 27.56 7.04 -13.28
CA PHE A 40 27.40 6.13 -12.14
C PHE A 40 28.06 4.79 -12.46
N SER A 41 28.60 4.11 -11.45
CA SER A 41 29.16 2.77 -11.61
C SER A 41 28.10 1.72 -11.88
N GLU A 42 28.52 0.55 -12.37
CA GLU A 42 27.61 -0.58 -12.58
C GLU A 42 26.89 -0.99 -11.29
N LEU A 43 27.58 -0.99 -10.15
CA LEU A 43 26.97 -1.24 -8.84
C LEU A 43 25.86 -0.21 -8.51
N GLU A 44 26.09 1.07 -8.79
CA GLU A 44 25.09 2.11 -8.59
C GLU A 44 23.91 2.00 -9.56
N ARG A 45 24.12 1.45 -10.77
CA ARG A 45 23.04 1.11 -11.70
C ARG A 45 22.19 -0.04 -11.15
N LEU A 46 22.82 -1.12 -10.69
CA LEU A 46 22.14 -2.30 -10.14
C LEU A 46 21.35 -1.99 -8.86
N ARG A 47 21.82 -1.03 -8.04
CA ARG A 47 21.12 -0.56 -6.83
C ARG A 47 19.81 0.18 -7.09
N ARG A 48 19.59 0.69 -8.30
CA ARG A 48 18.44 1.57 -8.57
C ARG A 48 17.17 0.77 -8.79
N PRO A 49 16.10 1.04 -8.02
CA PRO A 49 14.81 0.39 -8.21
C PRO A 49 14.13 0.86 -9.51
N PRO A 50 13.21 0.04 -10.06
CA PRO A 50 12.38 0.49 -11.17
C PRO A 50 11.43 1.61 -10.73
N THR A 51 11.26 2.63 -11.57
CA THR A 51 10.43 3.81 -11.27
C THR A 51 9.17 3.92 -12.12
N ARG A 52 9.10 3.19 -13.24
CA ARG A 52 7.98 3.24 -14.20
C ARG A 52 7.16 1.95 -14.16
N THR A 53 5.85 2.08 -14.33
CA THR A 53 4.87 0.98 -14.32
C THR A 53 4.46 0.55 -15.73
N THR A 54 5.41 0.34 -16.63
CA THR A 54 5.17 -0.09 -18.03
C THR A 54 5.71 -1.50 -18.27
N GLY A 55 5.17 -2.21 -19.26
CA GLY A 55 5.68 -3.54 -19.63
C GLY A 55 7.17 -3.55 -19.99
N THR A 56 7.66 -2.50 -20.65
CA THR A 56 9.09 -2.30 -20.93
C THR A 56 9.94 -2.06 -19.69
N ALA A 57 9.39 -1.39 -18.66
CA ALA A 57 10.08 -1.20 -17.40
C ALA A 57 10.15 -2.51 -16.61
N PHE A 58 9.12 -3.36 -16.71
CA PHE A 58 9.14 -4.69 -16.12
C PHE A 58 10.12 -5.62 -16.83
N ALA A 59 10.20 -5.60 -18.17
CA ALA A 59 11.24 -6.30 -18.91
C ALA A 59 12.65 -5.92 -18.43
N ARG A 60 12.94 -4.62 -18.29
CA ARG A 60 14.21 -4.13 -17.73
C ARG A 60 14.45 -4.55 -16.28
N ALA A 61 13.38 -4.69 -15.48
CA ALA A 61 13.51 -5.19 -14.11
C ALA A 61 13.89 -6.67 -14.08
N LEU A 62 13.37 -7.48 -15.01
CA LEU A 62 13.75 -8.89 -15.19
C LEU A 62 15.17 -9.02 -15.76
N GLU A 63 15.55 -8.20 -16.75
CA GLU A 63 16.94 -8.13 -17.23
C GLU A 63 17.92 -7.85 -16.09
N ARG A 64 17.59 -6.91 -15.21
CA ARG A 64 18.37 -6.61 -14.00
C ARG A 64 18.45 -7.82 -13.05
N VAL A 65 17.37 -8.60 -12.92
CA VAL A 65 17.39 -9.85 -12.13
C VAL A 65 18.37 -10.85 -12.74
N ASP A 66 18.33 -11.03 -14.05
CA ASP A 66 19.24 -11.96 -14.76
C ASP A 66 20.70 -11.49 -14.69
N GLU A 67 20.95 -10.19 -14.85
CA GLU A 67 22.28 -9.58 -14.71
C GLU A 67 22.88 -9.82 -13.30
N ILE A 68 22.07 -9.72 -12.24
CA ILE A 68 22.53 -10.01 -10.87
C ILE A 68 22.64 -11.52 -10.64
N GLY A 69 21.72 -12.31 -11.20
CA GLY A 69 21.72 -13.77 -11.13
C GLY A 69 22.92 -14.41 -11.84
N ALA A 70 23.50 -13.75 -12.84
CA ALA A 70 24.70 -14.20 -13.55
C ALA A 70 25.91 -14.43 -12.62
N TYR A 71 25.99 -13.73 -11.48
CA TYR A 71 27.05 -13.93 -10.48
C TYR A 71 26.90 -15.25 -9.70
N ARG A 72 25.73 -15.92 -9.82
CA ARG A 72 25.41 -17.23 -9.24
C ARG A 72 25.71 -17.32 -7.74
N LEU A 73 25.27 -16.31 -6.98
CA LEU A 73 25.58 -16.17 -5.55
C LEU A 73 24.89 -17.23 -4.69
N GLY A 74 23.88 -17.93 -5.23
CA GLY A 74 23.27 -19.11 -4.61
C GLY A 74 24.25 -20.26 -4.30
N ARG A 75 25.39 -20.34 -4.99
CA ARG A 75 26.42 -21.37 -4.74
C ARG A 75 27.27 -21.09 -3.49
N LEU A 76 27.14 -19.90 -2.89
CA LEU A 76 27.89 -19.52 -1.70
C LEU A 76 27.37 -20.28 -0.49
N ARG A 77 28.21 -21.13 0.10
CA ARG A 77 27.92 -21.81 1.37
C ARG A 77 28.08 -20.83 2.53
N LEU A 78 26.99 -20.13 2.87
CA LEU A 78 26.93 -19.12 3.94
C LEU A 78 26.12 -19.57 5.16
N SER A 79 25.71 -20.84 5.24
CA SER A 79 24.89 -21.39 6.33
C SER A 79 25.52 -21.24 7.72
N GLN A 80 26.85 -21.19 7.80
CA GLN A 80 27.58 -20.98 9.06
C GLN A 80 27.58 -19.52 9.53
N ILE A 81 27.07 -18.58 8.73
CA ILE A 81 27.02 -17.16 9.06
C ILE A 81 25.59 -16.78 9.43
N PRO A 82 25.35 -16.22 10.64
CA PRO A 82 24.02 -15.75 11.01
C PRO A 82 23.46 -14.75 9.98
N PRO A 83 22.22 -14.94 9.49
CA PRO A 83 21.61 -14.05 8.48
C PRO A 83 21.65 -12.57 8.86
N ASN A 84 21.45 -12.26 10.15
CA ASN A 84 21.49 -10.89 10.67
C ASN A 84 22.86 -10.22 10.48
N ARG A 85 23.96 -10.98 10.58
CA ARG A 85 25.31 -10.44 10.37
C ARG A 85 25.58 -10.17 8.89
N MET A 86 25.08 -11.04 7.99
CA MET A 86 25.12 -10.78 6.55
C MET A 86 24.28 -9.57 6.16
N ALA A 87 23.08 -9.45 6.72
CA ALA A 87 22.20 -8.30 6.47
C ALA A 87 22.80 -6.99 6.98
N ALA A 88 23.47 -7.00 8.14
CA ALA A 88 24.20 -5.84 8.65
C ALA A 88 25.36 -5.43 7.73
N LEU A 89 26.15 -6.41 7.25
CA LEU A 89 27.24 -6.16 6.31
C LEU A 89 26.74 -5.61 4.96
N ALA A 90 25.64 -6.16 4.45
CA ALA A 90 24.98 -5.69 3.23
C ALA A 90 24.47 -4.25 3.41
N ARG A 91 23.78 -3.94 4.53
CA ARG A 91 23.31 -2.58 4.85
C ARG A 91 24.46 -1.57 4.90
N TYR A 92 25.56 -1.90 5.59
CA TYR A 92 26.75 -1.05 5.64
C TYR A 92 27.26 -0.69 4.24
N ALA A 93 27.39 -1.71 3.39
CA ALA A 93 27.97 -1.56 2.07
C ALA A 93 27.00 -0.93 1.06
N LEU A 94 25.68 -1.16 1.16
CA LEU A 94 24.64 -0.48 0.37
C LEU A 94 24.63 1.02 0.65
N GLY A 95 24.80 1.41 1.92
CA GLY A 95 24.93 2.79 2.32
C GLY A 95 26.27 3.42 1.94
N SER A 96 27.22 2.70 1.33
CA SER A 96 28.55 3.22 0.97
C SER A 96 28.66 3.51 -0.54
N LYS A 97 29.33 4.61 -0.92
CA LYS A 97 29.63 4.92 -2.34
C LYS A 97 30.68 3.97 -2.92
N ALA A 98 30.64 3.76 -4.24
CA ALA A 98 31.57 2.87 -4.94
C ALA A 98 33.05 3.14 -4.62
N ALA A 99 33.48 4.41 -4.63
CA ALA A 99 34.87 4.78 -4.30
C ALA A 99 35.30 4.43 -2.85
N LEU A 100 34.37 4.41 -1.90
CA LEU A 100 34.67 3.97 -0.53
C LEU A 100 34.86 2.46 -0.46
N LEU A 101 34.00 1.72 -1.17
CA LEU A 101 34.10 0.26 -1.26
C LEU A 101 35.41 -0.16 -1.95
N GLU A 102 35.83 0.58 -2.97
CA GLU A 102 37.08 0.34 -3.69
C GLU A 102 38.32 0.48 -2.79
N ARG A 103 38.33 1.50 -1.93
CA ARG A 103 39.40 1.80 -0.96
C ARG A 103 39.46 0.81 0.22
N ALA A 104 38.46 -0.07 0.39
CA ALA A 104 38.48 -1.03 1.48
C ALA A 104 39.55 -2.12 1.24
N ALA A 105 40.28 -2.47 2.31
CA ALA A 105 41.28 -3.54 2.24
C ALA A 105 40.63 -4.94 2.12
N GLU A 106 41.32 -5.88 1.49
CA GLU A 106 40.93 -7.30 1.54
C GLU A 106 41.16 -7.88 2.94
N PRO A 107 40.34 -8.84 3.40
CA PRO A 107 39.18 -9.48 2.75
C PRO A 107 37.86 -8.69 2.87
N LYS A 108 37.87 -7.51 3.51
CA LYS A 108 36.67 -6.72 3.83
C LYS A 108 35.95 -6.26 2.56
N ARG A 109 36.67 -5.82 1.54
CA ARG A 109 36.09 -5.39 0.26
C ARG A 109 35.28 -6.50 -0.42
N THR A 110 35.89 -7.68 -0.64
CA THR A 110 35.19 -8.82 -1.22
C THR A 110 33.97 -9.21 -0.39
N ALA A 111 34.10 -9.24 0.94
CA ALA A 111 32.99 -9.58 1.84
C ALA A 111 31.81 -8.60 1.72
N MET A 112 32.10 -7.29 1.69
CA MET A 112 31.09 -6.25 1.53
C MET A 112 30.37 -6.36 0.17
N LEU A 113 31.11 -6.51 -0.92
CA LEU A 113 30.52 -6.63 -2.26
C LEU A 113 29.68 -7.90 -2.40
N THR A 114 30.15 -9.01 -1.84
CA THR A 114 29.41 -10.28 -1.80
C THR A 114 28.10 -10.12 -1.04
N ALA A 115 28.12 -9.46 0.12
CA ALA A 115 26.92 -9.21 0.91
C ALA A 115 25.92 -8.28 0.19
N VAL A 116 26.41 -7.22 -0.46
CA VAL A 116 25.57 -6.32 -1.28
C VAL A 116 24.92 -7.08 -2.42
N MET A 117 25.69 -7.81 -3.22
CA MET A 117 25.15 -8.50 -4.38
C MET A 117 24.17 -9.60 -3.99
N ARG A 118 24.41 -10.32 -2.87
CA ARG A 118 23.46 -11.31 -2.34
C ARG A 118 22.15 -10.67 -1.87
N HIS A 119 22.22 -9.49 -1.28
CA HIS A 119 21.01 -8.73 -0.92
C HIS A 119 20.28 -8.19 -2.16
N LEU A 120 21.03 -7.67 -3.14
CA LEU A 120 20.47 -7.16 -4.39
C LEU A 120 19.81 -8.27 -5.21
N GLU A 121 20.29 -9.50 -5.17
CA GLU A 121 19.67 -10.66 -5.84
C GLU A 121 18.21 -10.86 -5.37
N ALA A 122 17.99 -10.98 -4.06
CA ALA A 122 16.65 -11.11 -3.50
C ALA A 122 15.80 -9.84 -3.68
N LYS A 123 16.41 -8.66 -3.47
CA LYS A 123 15.71 -7.37 -3.58
C LYS A 123 15.29 -7.06 -5.02
N ALA A 124 16.10 -7.40 -6.02
CA ALA A 124 15.78 -7.15 -7.42
C ALA A 124 14.57 -7.98 -7.89
N ILE A 125 14.49 -9.24 -7.42
CA ILE A 125 13.35 -10.13 -7.63
C ILE A 125 12.09 -9.55 -6.98
N ASP A 126 12.19 -9.11 -5.71
CA ASP A 126 11.07 -8.50 -5.00
C ASP A 126 10.53 -7.26 -5.71
N GLU A 127 11.42 -6.35 -6.12
CA GLU A 127 11.05 -5.13 -6.84
C GLU A 127 10.45 -5.42 -8.23
N ALA A 128 10.92 -6.47 -8.92
CA ALA A 128 10.35 -6.89 -10.19
C ALA A 128 8.93 -7.43 -10.00
N LEU A 129 8.70 -8.28 -9.00
CA LEU A 129 7.37 -8.84 -8.71
C LEU A 129 6.40 -7.81 -8.15
N ASP A 130 6.87 -6.85 -7.34
CA ASP A 130 6.07 -5.69 -6.94
C ASP A 130 5.63 -4.86 -8.15
N LEU A 131 6.56 -4.62 -9.09
CA LEU A 131 6.25 -3.94 -10.33
C LEU A 131 5.25 -4.73 -11.17
N PHE A 132 5.37 -6.06 -11.24
CA PHE A 132 4.40 -6.93 -11.89
C PHE A 132 3.01 -6.79 -11.26
N GLN A 133 2.93 -6.82 -9.92
CA GLN A 133 1.67 -6.67 -9.18
C GLN A 133 0.99 -5.33 -9.53
N VAL A 134 1.75 -4.23 -9.51
CA VAL A 134 1.24 -2.89 -9.85
C VAL A 134 0.86 -2.80 -11.33
N LEU A 135 1.64 -3.38 -12.23
CA LEU A 135 1.35 -3.40 -13.67
C LEU A 135 0.04 -4.13 -13.96
N MET A 136 -0.14 -5.33 -13.40
CA MET A 136 -1.36 -6.14 -13.54
C MET A 136 -2.58 -5.39 -13.02
N ALA A 137 -2.51 -4.85 -11.81
CA ALA A 137 -3.62 -4.14 -11.20
C ALA A 137 -3.97 -2.86 -11.97
N THR A 138 -2.99 -2.00 -12.26
CA THR A 138 -3.26 -0.63 -12.74
C THR A 138 -3.42 -0.52 -14.26
N ARG A 139 -2.58 -1.21 -15.04
CA ARG A 139 -2.52 -1.06 -16.51
C ARG A 139 -3.37 -2.08 -17.26
N LEU A 140 -3.66 -3.22 -16.63
CA LEU A 140 -4.43 -4.29 -17.23
C LEU A 140 -5.83 -4.35 -16.59
N LEU A 141 -5.95 -4.89 -15.39
CA LEU A 141 -7.24 -5.19 -14.75
C LEU A 141 -8.11 -3.94 -14.57
N ASN A 142 -7.63 -2.91 -13.86
CA ASN A 142 -8.41 -1.69 -13.61
C ASN A 142 -8.71 -0.91 -14.88
N THR A 143 -7.80 -0.93 -15.86
CA THR A 143 -8.03 -0.22 -17.13
C THR A 143 -9.08 -0.92 -17.98
N ALA A 144 -9.06 -2.26 -18.04
CA ALA A 144 -10.10 -3.03 -18.71
C ALA A 144 -11.45 -2.86 -18.02
N LYS A 145 -11.50 -3.00 -16.68
CA LYS A 145 -12.71 -2.79 -15.89
C LYS A 145 -13.34 -1.42 -16.14
N ARG A 146 -12.56 -0.35 -16.07
CA ARG A 146 -13.04 1.02 -16.36
C ARG A 146 -13.53 1.19 -17.80
N LYS A 147 -12.86 0.56 -18.78
CA LYS A 147 -13.28 0.63 -20.18
C LYS A 147 -14.64 -0.07 -20.35
N THR A 148 -14.79 -1.28 -19.83
CA THR A 148 -16.04 -2.05 -19.88
C THR A 148 -17.16 -1.37 -19.11
N GLU A 149 -16.89 -0.82 -17.92
CA GLU A 149 -17.87 -0.02 -17.16
C GLU A 149 -18.30 1.21 -17.95
N LYS A 150 -17.35 1.95 -18.57
CA LYS A 150 -17.67 3.11 -19.40
C LYS A 150 -18.51 2.74 -20.62
N GLU A 151 -18.19 1.64 -21.29
CA GLU A 151 -18.96 1.12 -22.42
C GLU A 151 -20.37 0.71 -21.98
N ARG A 152 -20.49 -0.01 -20.86
CA ARG A 152 -21.80 -0.38 -20.27
C ARG A 152 -22.62 0.84 -19.85
N LEU A 153 -21.99 1.85 -19.25
CA LEU A 153 -22.66 3.10 -18.91
C LEU A 153 -23.13 3.85 -20.16
N SER A 154 -22.38 3.75 -21.27
CA SER A 154 -22.77 4.39 -22.53
C SER A 154 -23.93 3.70 -23.24
N THR A 155 -24.18 2.41 -22.97
CA THR A 155 -25.33 1.67 -23.52
C THR A 155 -26.60 1.83 -22.68
N LEU A 156 -26.52 2.37 -21.45
CA LEU A 156 -27.68 2.60 -20.58
C LEU A 156 -28.83 3.37 -21.25
N PRO A 157 -28.60 4.48 -21.98
CA PRO A 157 -29.71 5.21 -22.61
C PRO A 157 -30.44 4.38 -23.68
N GLN A 158 -29.73 3.52 -24.41
CA GLN A 158 -30.32 2.61 -25.39
C GLN A 158 -31.14 1.53 -24.69
N LEU A 159 -30.60 0.97 -23.59
CA LEU A 159 -31.30 -0.01 -22.76
C LEU A 159 -32.58 0.57 -22.12
N GLU A 160 -32.52 1.79 -21.58
CA GLU A 160 -33.68 2.49 -21.02
C GLU A 160 -34.78 2.70 -22.07
N LYS A 161 -34.39 3.09 -23.30
CA LYS A 161 -35.34 3.27 -24.40
C LYS A 161 -35.99 1.95 -24.80
N ALA A 162 -35.20 0.89 -24.98
CA ALA A 162 -35.71 -0.43 -25.35
C ALA A 162 -36.61 -1.03 -24.24
N SER A 163 -36.18 -0.92 -22.98
CA SER A 163 -36.94 -1.41 -21.82
C SER A 163 -38.26 -0.65 -21.65
N ARG A 164 -38.31 0.65 -21.93
CA ARG A 164 -39.55 1.44 -21.88
C ARG A 164 -40.56 1.00 -22.95
N VAL A 165 -40.09 0.70 -24.16
CA VAL A 165 -40.95 0.18 -25.23
C VAL A 165 -41.51 -1.18 -24.85
N LEU A 166 -40.68 -2.08 -24.32
CA LEU A 166 -41.11 -3.41 -23.86
C LEU A 166 -42.05 -3.35 -22.67
N ALA A 167 -41.78 -2.52 -21.66
CA ALA A 167 -42.64 -2.38 -20.48
C ALA A 167 -44.02 -1.86 -20.84
N ARG A 168 -44.10 -0.91 -21.79
CA ARG A 168 -45.36 -0.39 -22.31
C ARG A 168 -46.15 -1.45 -23.08
N ALA A 169 -45.49 -2.21 -23.97
CA ALA A 169 -46.11 -3.30 -24.71
C ALA A 169 -46.57 -4.43 -23.79
N ALA A 170 -45.75 -4.81 -22.80
CA ALA A 170 -46.08 -5.84 -21.82
C ALA A 170 -47.23 -5.42 -20.91
N LYS A 171 -47.31 -4.15 -20.51
CA LYS A 171 -48.41 -3.64 -19.70
C LYS A 171 -49.76 -3.84 -20.40
N VAL A 172 -49.88 -3.41 -21.67
CA VAL A 172 -51.10 -3.60 -22.46
C VAL A 172 -51.39 -5.08 -22.65
N LEU A 173 -50.37 -5.89 -22.93
CA LEU A 173 -50.52 -7.33 -23.05
C LEU A 173 -51.14 -7.95 -21.80
N PHE A 174 -50.64 -7.61 -20.60
CA PHE A 174 -51.18 -8.14 -19.35
C PHE A 174 -52.57 -7.60 -19.01
N GLU A 175 -52.84 -6.31 -19.24
CA GLU A 175 -54.18 -5.72 -19.04
C GLU A 175 -55.24 -6.41 -19.93
N GLU A 176 -54.92 -6.68 -21.21
CA GLU A 176 -55.82 -7.40 -22.12
C GLU A 176 -55.99 -8.88 -21.72
N LEU A 177 -54.92 -9.54 -21.27
CA LEU A 177 -55.00 -10.93 -20.79
C LEU A 177 -55.85 -11.05 -19.52
N GLU A 178 -55.72 -10.12 -18.57
CA GLU A 178 -56.55 -10.06 -17.36
C GLU A 178 -58.03 -9.84 -17.72
N LEU A 179 -58.34 -8.96 -18.69
CA LEU A 179 -59.72 -8.74 -19.15
C LEU A 179 -60.33 -9.98 -19.82
N VAL A 180 -59.55 -10.72 -20.60
CA VAL A 180 -60.00 -11.98 -21.22
C VAL A 180 -60.28 -13.04 -20.15
N GLU A 181 -59.46 -13.11 -19.11
CA GLU A 181 -59.62 -14.04 -17.99
C GLU A 181 -60.83 -13.68 -17.10
N GLU A 182 -61.05 -12.39 -16.81
CA GLU A 182 -62.22 -11.91 -16.05
C GLU A 182 -63.55 -12.14 -16.78
N GLN A 183 -63.54 -12.13 -18.12
CA GLN A 183 -64.75 -12.22 -18.94
C GLN A 183 -65.02 -13.64 -19.49
N GLU A 184 -64.19 -14.64 -19.15
CA GLU A 184 -64.23 -15.99 -19.74
C GLU A 184 -64.32 -15.97 -21.29
N ALA A 185 -63.64 -15.01 -21.92
CA ALA A 185 -63.70 -14.79 -23.36
C ALA A 185 -62.65 -15.64 -24.10
N ASP A 186 -62.91 -15.93 -25.39
CA ASP A 186 -61.90 -16.55 -26.26
C ASP A 186 -60.80 -15.53 -26.62
N LEU A 187 -59.55 -15.99 -26.56
CA LEU A 187 -58.37 -15.15 -26.73
C LEU A 187 -58.12 -14.83 -28.21
N ASP A 188 -58.46 -13.63 -28.66
CA ASP A 188 -58.18 -13.16 -30.02
C ASP A 188 -56.78 -12.54 -30.14
N VAL A 189 -55.85 -13.32 -30.70
CA VAL A 189 -54.45 -12.92 -30.92
C VAL A 189 -54.31 -11.71 -31.85
N ALA A 190 -55.24 -11.51 -32.80
CA ALA A 190 -55.19 -10.38 -33.72
C ALA A 190 -55.60 -9.08 -33.01
N ALA A 191 -56.63 -9.13 -32.16
CA ALA A 191 -57.03 -8.01 -31.30
C ALA A 191 -55.94 -7.66 -30.28
N LEU A 192 -55.28 -8.67 -29.69
CA LEU A 192 -54.17 -8.50 -28.75
C LEU A 192 -52.99 -7.74 -29.40
N TRP A 193 -52.64 -8.07 -30.64
CA TRP A 193 -51.60 -7.35 -31.38
C TRP A 193 -52.03 -5.94 -31.79
N ALA A 194 -53.31 -5.74 -32.14
CA ALA A 194 -53.84 -4.41 -32.44
C ALA A 194 -53.73 -3.47 -31.22
N ALA A 195 -54.06 -3.96 -30.02
CA ALA A 195 -53.90 -3.22 -28.77
C ALA A 195 -52.43 -2.86 -28.48
N VAL A 196 -51.49 -3.81 -28.71
CA VAL A 196 -50.05 -3.54 -28.57
C VAL A 196 -49.55 -2.51 -29.60
N GLU A 197 -50.08 -2.53 -30.83
CA GLU A 197 -49.71 -1.58 -31.90
C GLU A 197 -50.16 -0.14 -31.63
N GLU A 198 -51.19 0.08 -30.80
CA GLU A 198 -51.56 1.43 -30.34
C GLU A 198 -50.44 2.10 -29.52
N VAL A 199 -49.58 1.30 -28.90
CA VAL A 199 -48.52 1.78 -28.01
C VAL A 199 -47.15 1.75 -28.66
N ALA A 200 -46.86 0.72 -29.47
CA ALA A 200 -45.64 0.66 -30.27
C ALA A 200 -45.82 -0.26 -31.50
N PRO A 201 -45.33 0.14 -32.70
CA PRO A 201 -45.36 -0.74 -33.87
C PRO A 201 -44.66 -2.07 -33.60
N ARG A 202 -45.18 -3.17 -34.16
CA ARG A 202 -44.60 -4.51 -33.98
C ARG A 202 -43.10 -4.59 -34.28
N ALA A 203 -42.63 -3.92 -35.33
CA ALA A 203 -41.21 -3.84 -35.66
C ALA A 203 -40.36 -3.13 -34.59
N ALA A 204 -40.92 -2.13 -33.91
CA ALA A 204 -40.25 -1.43 -32.81
C ALA A 204 -40.17 -2.29 -31.54
N VAL A 205 -41.21 -3.08 -31.25
CA VAL A 205 -41.20 -4.06 -30.13
C VAL A 205 -40.17 -5.15 -30.38
N MET A 206 -40.12 -5.72 -31.59
CA MET A 206 -39.11 -6.72 -31.96
C MET A 206 -37.68 -6.17 -31.92
N SER A 207 -37.47 -4.94 -32.41
CA SER A 207 -36.18 -4.27 -32.35
C SER A 207 -35.76 -3.96 -30.90
N ALA A 208 -36.70 -3.54 -30.06
CA ALA A 208 -36.46 -3.34 -28.63
C ALA A 208 -36.11 -4.64 -27.92
N ALA A 209 -36.83 -5.74 -28.19
CA ALA A 209 -36.51 -7.07 -27.68
C ALA A 209 -35.11 -7.52 -28.09
N ALA A 210 -34.76 -7.43 -29.37
CA ALA A 210 -33.42 -7.76 -29.87
C ALA A 210 -32.32 -6.89 -29.22
N THR A 211 -32.61 -5.60 -29.00
CA THR A 211 -31.70 -4.67 -28.31
C THR A 211 -31.49 -5.06 -26.85
N VAL A 212 -32.55 -5.42 -26.11
CA VAL A 212 -32.43 -5.88 -24.72
C VAL A 212 -31.65 -7.19 -24.64
N VAL A 213 -31.96 -8.17 -25.50
CA VAL A 213 -31.22 -9.44 -25.57
C VAL A 213 -29.74 -9.23 -25.87
N THR A 214 -29.41 -8.26 -26.73
CA THR A 214 -28.01 -7.93 -27.07
C THR A 214 -27.27 -7.22 -25.92
N LEU A 215 -27.95 -6.29 -25.24
CA LEU A 215 -27.34 -5.45 -24.19
C LEU A 215 -27.35 -6.08 -22.80
N VAL A 216 -28.25 -7.04 -22.56
CA VAL A 216 -28.39 -7.80 -21.33
C VAL A 216 -28.42 -9.29 -21.69
N PRO A 217 -27.26 -9.91 -21.94
CA PRO A 217 -27.19 -11.34 -22.17
C PRO A 217 -27.66 -12.09 -20.92
N GLU A 218 -28.35 -13.22 -21.09
CA GLU A 218 -28.90 -14.03 -19.99
C GLU A 218 -27.83 -14.60 -19.04
N ASP A 219 -26.56 -14.60 -19.45
CA ASP A 219 -25.48 -15.02 -18.56
C ASP A 219 -25.24 -13.99 -17.45
N GLU A 220 -25.42 -14.40 -16.19
CA GLU A 220 -25.06 -13.63 -14.99
C GLU A 220 -23.60 -13.08 -15.02
N ASN A 221 -22.73 -13.67 -15.85
CA ASN A 221 -21.31 -13.33 -16.00
C ASN A 221 -20.97 -12.48 -17.25
N SER A 222 -21.94 -11.92 -17.97
CA SER A 222 -21.72 -11.17 -19.22
C SER A 222 -20.73 -9.99 -19.08
N ALA A 223 -20.80 -9.24 -17.98
CA ALA A 223 -19.88 -8.13 -17.70
C ALA A 223 -18.42 -8.61 -17.50
N ASP A 224 -18.26 -9.76 -16.87
CA ASP A 224 -16.97 -10.38 -16.56
C ASP A 224 -16.29 -10.94 -17.82
N VAL A 225 -17.09 -11.44 -18.77
CA VAL A 225 -16.64 -11.87 -20.10
C VAL A 225 -16.20 -10.67 -20.92
N ALA A 226 -16.99 -9.59 -20.95
CA ALA A 226 -16.66 -8.37 -21.67
C ALA A 226 -15.36 -7.71 -21.16
N MET A 227 -15.14 -7.71 -19.83
CA MET A 227 -13.89 -7.25 -19.24
C MET A 227 -12.69 -8.08 -19.72
N ARG A 228 -12.83 -9.40 -19.83
CA ARG A 228 -11.74 -10.31 -20.24
C ARG A 228 -11.44 -10.24 -21.73
N ALA A 229 -12.45 -10.02 -22.58
CA ALA A 229 -12.25 -9.66 -23.98
C ALA A 229 -11.51 -8.32 -24.12
N ALA A 230 -11.86 -7.31 -23.30
CA ALA A 230 -11.13 -6.03 -23.28
C ALA A 230 -9.68 -6.18 -22.80
N LEU A 231 -9.40 -7.15 -21.93
CA LEU A 231 -8.04 -7.50 -21.49
C LEU A 231 -7.21 -8.16 -22.59
N ALA A 232 -7.80 -9.05 -23.40
CA ALA A 232 -7.09 -9.70 -24.51
C ALA A 232 -6.48 -8.66 -25.48
N ASN A 233 -7.20 -7.56 -25.74
CA ASN A 233 -6.75 -6.42 -26.54
C ASN A 233 -5.52 -5.67 -25.96
N ARG A 234 -5.04 -6.03 -24.77
CA ARG A 234 -3.88 -5.40 -24.11
C ARG A 234 -2.60 -6.21 -24.26
N TYR A 235 -2.57 -7.23 -25.12
CA TYR A 235 -1.40 -8.06 -25.39
C TYR A 235 -0.10 -7.27 -25.65
N ALA A 236 -0.19 -6.15 -26.38
CA ALA A 236 0.97 -5.28 -26.65
C ALA A 236 1.65 -4.74 -25.37
N THR A 237 0.91 -4.61 -24.27
CA THR A 237 1.45 -4.17 -22.96
C THR A 237 2.27 -5.26 -22.29
N VAL A 238 1.91 -6.53 -22.50
CA VAL A 238 2.55 -7.69 -21.84
C VAL A 238 3.66 -8.31 -22.68
N ARG A 239 3.56 -8.22 -24.01
CA ARG A 239 4.52 -8.77 -24.97
C ARG A 239 6.00 -8.53 -24.63
N PRO A 240 6.44 -7.33 -24.16
CA PRO A 240 7.86 -7.07 -23.92
C PRO A 240 8.54 -7.98 -22.88
N PHE A 241 7.80 -8.57 -21.94
CA PHE A 241 8.38 -9.33 -20.83
C PHE A 241 8.01 -10.82 -20.83
N LEU A 242 7.20 -11.30 -21.77
CA LEU A 242 6.72 -12.70 -21.77
C LEU A 242 7.88 -13.72 -21.87
N ALA A 243 8.89 -13.41 -22.69
CA ALA A 243 10.05 -14.27 -22.86
C ALA A 243 10.87 -14.34 -21.56
N LEU A 244 11.29 -13.18 -21.04
CA LEU A 244 12.08 -13.06 -19.81
C LEU A 244 11.37 -13.70 -18.60
N LEU A 245 10.06 -13.50 -18.46
CA LEU A 245 9.29 -14.06 -17.36
C LEU A 245 9.20 -15.58 -17.43
N GLY A 246 8.98 -16.14 -18.63
CA GLY A 246 8.87 -17.59 -18.82
C GLY A 246 10.21 -18.32 -18.76
N GLU A 247 11.30 -17.65 -19.13
CA GLU A 247 12.68 -18.17 -19.06
C GLU A 247 13.32 -18.00 -17.67
N SER A 248 12.68 -17.24 -16.76
CA SER A 248 13.21 -17.01 -15.42
C SER A 248 13.20 -18.27 -14.56
N ASN A 249 14.37 -18.62 -14.01
CA ASN A 249 14.54 -19.73 -13.07
C ASN A 249 14.26 -19.34 -11.62
N THR A 250 13.88 -18.09 -11.37
CA THR A 250 13.64 -17.57 -10.02
C THR A 250 12.29 -17.99 -9.45
N LEU A 251 11.33 -18.33 -10.31
CA LEU A 251 9.98 -18.73 -9.92
C LEU A 251 9.90 -20.24 -9.65
N ASP A 252 9.28 -20.56 -8.53
CA ASP A 252 8.94 -21.91 -8.11
C ASP A 252 7.49 -21.95 -7.57
N ALA A 253 6.95 -23.15 -7.38
CA ALA A 253 5.53 -23.31 -7.06
C ALA A 253 5.27 -24.41 -6.04
N ALA A 254 4.34 -24.13 -5.14
CA ALA A 254 3.67 -25.14 -4.32
C ALA A 254 2.82 -26.06 -5.20
N SER A 255 2.33 -27.17 -4.64
CA SER A 255 1.52 -28.17 -5.34
C SER A 255 0.38 -27.55 -6.17
N ALA A 256 -0.35 -26.59 -5.60
CA ALA A 256 -1.44 -25.86 -6.27
C ALA A 256 -0.97 -24.96 -7.43
N GLY A 257 0.22 -24.36 -7.32
CA GLY A 257 0.77 -23.42 -8.31
C GLY A 257 1.53 -24.06 -9.47
N LYS A 258 1.89 -25.36 -9.39
CA LYS A 258 2.72 -26.05 -10.40
C LYS A 258 2.18 -25.92 -11.82
N ARG A 259 0.86 -26.03 -11.98
CA ARG A 259 0.19 -25.88 -13.29
C ARG A 259 0.34 -24.46 -13.84
N VAL A 260 0.13 -23.46 -12.99
CA VAL A 260 0.26 -22.04 -13.37
C VAL A 260 1.69 -21.74 -13.79
N LEU A 261 2.68 -22.22 -13.03
CA LEU A 261 4.09 -22.06 -13.36
C LEU A 261 4.46 -22.74 -14.70
N ALA A 262 3.93 -23.94 -14.97
CA ALA A 262 4.12 -24.59 -16.26
C ALA A 262 3.52 -23.76 -17.41
N GLY A 263 2.34 -23.17 -17.22
CA GLY A 263 1.74 -22.24 -18.17
C GLY A 263 2.60 -21.00 -18.43
N VAL A 264 3.20 -20.43 -17.38
CA VAL A 264 4.13 -19.29 -17.48
C VAL A 264 5.39 -19.65 -18.26
N ARG A 265 5.97 -20.83 -18.00
CA ARG A 265 7.13 -21.35 -18.75
C ARG A 265 6.83 -21.60 -20.24
N GLY A 266 5.56 -21.78 -20.60
CA GLY A 266 5.09 -21.90 -21.99
C GLY A 266 4.91 -20.57 -22.73
N LEU A 267 4.88 -19.43 -22.04
CA LEU A 267 4.65 -18.11 -22.64
C LEU A 267 5.65 -17.70 -23.74
N PRO A 268 6.97 -17.99 -23.64
CA PRO A 268 7.93 -17.61 -24.68
C PRO A 268 7.61 -18.25 -26.03
N ALA A 269 7.16 -19.51 -26.04
CA ALA A 269 6.76 -20.22 -27.25
C ALA A 269 5.51 -19.58 -27.89
N LEU A 270 4.54 -19.18 -27.07
CA LEU A 270 3.34 -18.49 -27.52
C LEU A 270 3.66 -17.09 -28.09
N ALA A 271 4.57 -16.36 -27.44
CA ALA A 271 4.98 -15.03 -27.88
C ALA A 271 5.68 -15.03 -29.25
N ARG A 272 6.47 -16.09 -29.54
CA ARG A 272 7.17 -16.30 -30.82
C ARG A 272 6.26 -16.86 -31.92
N ARG A 273 5.09 -17.39 -31.58
CA ARG A 273 4.16 -18.02 -32.53
C ARG A 273 3.54 -17.01 -33.49
N LYS A 274 3.60 -17.30 -34.79
CA LYS A 274 2.89 -16.58 -35.85
C LYS A 274 1.46 -17.15 -35.99
N VAL A 275 0.50 -16.56 -35.29
CA VAL A 275 -0.89 -17.05 -35.23
C VAL A 275 -1.56 -17.07 -36.60
N GLY A 276 -1.25 -16.12 -37.48
CA GLY A 276 -1.75 -16.09 -38.87
C GLY A 276 -1.24 -17.22 -39.77
N VAL A 277 -0.22 -17.97 -39.34
CA VAL A 277 0.32 -19.13 -40.08
C VAL A 277 -0.05 -20.44 -39.39
N LYS A 278 -0.01 -20.48 -38.06
CA LYS A 278 -0.36 -21.66 -37.26
C LYS A 278 -1.30 -21.25 -36.12
N PRO A 279 -2.63 -21.37 -36.27
CA PRO A 279 -3.59 -21.02 -35.22
C PRO A 279 -3.39 -21.94 -34.00
N LEU A 280 -3.60 -21.41 -32.80
CA LEU A 280 -3.49 -22.16 -31.54
C LEU A 280 -4.70 -23.09 -31.42
N LEU A 281 -4.48 -24.36 -31.11
CA LEU A 281 -5.55 -25.35 -30.96
C LEU A 281 -5.83 -25.64 -29.48
N PRO A 282 -7.06 -26.03 -29.10
CA PRO A 282 -7.41 -26.35 -27.71
C PRO A 282 -6.53 -27.42 -27.07
N ARG A 283 -6.08 -28.41 -27.87
CA ARG A 283 -5.15 -29.47 -27.43
C ARG A 283 -3.74 -28.97 -27.07
N GLU A 284 -3.35 -27.79 -27.54
CA GLU A 284 -2.04 -27.17 -27.26
C GLU A 284 -2.09 -26.27 -26.00
N VAL A 285 -3.25 -26.22 -25.33
CA VAL A 285 -3.55 -25.35 -24.20
C VAL A 285 -4.01 -26.21 -23.02
N ASP A 286 -3.61 -25.84 -21.80
CA ASP A 286 -4.13 -26.49 -20.59
C ASP A 286 -5.49 -25.87 -20.24
N ASP A 287 -6.56 -26.59 -20.55
CA ASP A 287 -7.93 -26.14 -20.26
C ASP A 287 -8.18 -25.90 -18.77
N LYS A 288 -7.45 -26.60 -17.87
CA LYS A 288 -7.60 -26.41 -16.43
C LYS A 288 -6.99 -25.09 -15.94
N LEU A 289 -6.20 -24.39 -16.78
CA LEU A 289 -5.72 -23.04 -16.49
C LEU A 289 -6.72 -21.96 -16.88
N VAL A 290 -7.83 -22.29 -17.57
CA VAL A 290 -8.82 -21.34 -18.06
C VAL A 290 -10.06 -21.38 -17.16
N PRO A 291 -10.23 -20.43 -16.21
CA PRO A 291 -11.43 -20.39 -15.38
C PRO A 291 -12.69 -20.15 -16.23
N PRO A 292 -13.88 -20.48 -15.71
CA PRO A 292 -15.15 -20.30 -16.43
C PRO A 292 -15.31 -18.93 -17.09
N ALA A 293 -14.93 -17.86 -16.37
CA ALA A 293 -15.04 -16.49 -16.85
C ALA A 293 -14.14 -16.17 -18.06
N TRP A 294 -13.06 -16.92 -18.29
CA TRP A 294 -12.18 -16.75 -19.45
C TRP A 294 -12.57 -17.63 -20.64
N ARG A 295 -13.39 -18.67 -20.46
CA ARG A 295 -13.67 -19.67 -21.52
C ARG A 295 -14.24 -19.02 -22.78
N LYS A 296 -15.18 -18.08 -22.65
CA LYS A 296 -15.75 -17.36 -23.81
C LYS A 296 -14.69 -16.51 -24.52
N ALA A 297 -13.85 -15.77 -23.77
CA ALA A 297 -12.79 -14.95 -24.35
C ALA A 297 -11.66 -15.76 -25.02
N VAL A 298 -11.39 -16.98 -24.52
CA VAL A 298 -10.29 -17.83 -25.00
C VAL A 298 -10.72 -18.75 -26.15
N TYR A 299 -11.92 -19.35 -26.09
CA TYR A 299 -12.37 -20.38 -27.03
C TYR A 299 -13.46 -19.94 -27.99
N ALA A 300 -14.18 -18.86 -27.70
CA ALA A 300 -15.33 -18.40 -28.47
C ALA A 300 -15.11 -16.98 -29.03
N ASN A 301 -13.90 -16.68 -29.49
CA ASN A 301 -13.63 -15.43 -30.18
C ASN A 301 -14.21 -15.50 -31.63
N PRO A 302 -15.19 -14.64 -31.99
CA PRO A 302 -15.84 -14.67 -33.30
C PRO A 302 -14.92 -14.29 -34.46
N ASP A 303 -13.79 -13.62 -34.20
CA ASP A 303 -12.84 -13.18 -35.24
C ASP A 303 -11.88 -14.30 -35.69
N LEU A 304 -11.95 -15.49 -35.08
CA LEU A 304 -11.06 -16.61 -35.34
C LEU A 304 -11.78 -17.80 -35.99
N PRO A 305 -11.06 -18.66 -36.74
CA PRO A 305 -11.63 -19.88 -37.31
C PRO A 305 -12.23 -20.78 -36.22
N GLN A 306 -13.32 -21.48 -36.55
CA GLN A 306 -14.00 -22.37 -35.63
C GLN A 306 -13.03 -23.43 -35.07
N GLY A 307 -12.95 -23.53 -33.74
CA GLY A 307 -12.02 -24.43 -33.04
C GLY A 307 -10.61 -23.88 -32.82
N ALA A 308 -10.31 -22.63 -33.18
CA ALA A 308 -9.08 -21.95 -32.81
C ALA A 308 -9.19 -21.27 -31.44
N VAL A 309 -8.06 -21.21 -30.73
CA VAL A 309 -7.92 -20.53 -29.44
C VAL A 309 -7.32 -19.15 -29.65
N ASP A 310 -7.89 -18.15 -28.98
CA ASP A 310 -7.30 -16.82 -28.90
C ASP A 310 -6.03 -16.85 -28.03
N ARG A 311 -4.87 -16.75 -28.71
CA ARG A 311 -3.55 -16.70 -28.07
C ARG A 311 -3.45 -15.52 -27.09
N ASP A 312 -3.94 -14.35 -27.48
CA ASP A 312 -3.76 -13.12 -26.71
C ASP A 312 -4.60 -13.17 -25.44
N ALA A 313 -5.84 -13.65 -25.54
CA ALA A 313 -6.69 -13.93 -24.40
C ALA A 313 -6.07 -14.99 -23.47
N TYR A 314 -5.55 -16.09 -24.02
CA TYR A 314 -4.92 -17.15 -23.21
C TYR A 314 -3.67 -16.66 -22.47
N VAL A 315 -2.80 -15.88 -23.12
CA VAL A 315 -1.61 -15.30 -22.48
C VAL A 315 -2.00 -14.40 -21.30
N VAL A 316 -2.98 -13.51 -21.48
CA VAL A 316 -3.42 -12.63 -20.40
C VAL A 316 -4.13 -13.41 -19.29
N CYS A 317 -4.86 -14.48 -19.63
CA CYS A 317 -5.43 -15.41 -18.67
C CYS A 317 -4.35 -16.04 -17.77
N VAL A 318 -3.28 -16.58 -18.36
CA VAL A 318 -2.14 -17.16 -17.62
C VAL A 318 -1.47 -16.12 -16.72
N LEU A 319 -1.32 -14.87 -17.18
CA LEU A 319 -0.76 -13.78 -16.35
C LEU A 319 -1.69 -13.38 -15.20
N GLU A 320 -3.01 -13.41 -15.39
CA GLU A 320 -3.97 -13.19 -14.30
C GLU A 320 -3.90 -14.34 -13.28
N GLN A 321 -3.81 -15.60 -13.74
CA GLN A 321 -3.60 -16.74 -12.85
C GLN A 321 -2.29 -16.64 -12.07
N LEU A 322 -1.20 -16.24 -12.73
CA LEU A 322 0.07 -15.98 -12.06
C LEU A 322 -0.06 -14.87 -11.01
N HIS A 323 -0.75 -13.78 -11.34
CA HIS A 323 -0.98 -12.69 -10.39
C HIS A 323 -1.73 -13.16 -9.13
N ARG A 324 -2.78 -13.96 -9.31
CA ARG A 324 -3.52 -14.58 -8.19
C ARG A 324 -2.66 -15.55 -7.40
N ALA A 325 -1.95 -16.45 -8.08
CA ALA A 325 -1.10 -17.46 -7.46
C ALA A 325 0.08 -16.84 -6.69
N LEU A 326 0.65 -15.74 -7.18
CA LEU A 326 1.66 -14.96 -6.46
C LEU A 326 1.07 -14.31 -5.20
N ASN A 327 -0.12 -13.69 -5.29
CA ASN A 327 -0.77 -13.08 -4.12
C ASN A 327 -1.09 -14.12 -3.03
N ASN A 328 -1.50 -15.33 -3.42
CA ASN A 328 -1.77 -16.44 -2.50
C ASN A 328 -0.53 -17.24 -2.09
N ARG A 329 0.66 -16.91 -2.63
CA ARG A 329 1.92 -17.64 -2.39
C ARG A 329 1.88 -19.12 -2.81
N ASP A 330 1.07 -19.45 -3.81
CA ASP A 330 1.10 -20.76 -4.49
C ASP A 330 2.20 -20.81 -5.54
N VAL A 331 2.51 -19.66 -6.14
CA VAL A 331 3.76 -19.42 -6.85
C VAL A 331 4.58 -18.44 -5.99
N PHE A 332 5.87 -18.70 -5.86
CA PHE A 332 6.80 -17.91 -5.08
C PHE A 332 8.14 -17.79 -5.82
N ALA A 333 9.02 -16.93 -5.31
CA ALA A 333 10.33 -16.71 -5.90
C ALA A 333 11.47 -17.05 -4.94
N SER A 334 12.60 -17.49 -5.48
CA SER A 334 13.81 -17.79 -4.71
C SER A 334 15.07 -17.37 -5.49
N PRO A 335 16.01 -16.63 -4.85
CA PRO A 335 15.91 -16.04 -3.52
C PRO A 335 14.99 -14.80 -3.53
N SER A 336 14.26 -14.55 -2.44
CA SER A 336 13.37 -13.40 -2.30
C SER A 336 13.15 -13.11 -0.81
N HIS A 337 12.93 -11.84 -0.43
CA HIS A 337 12.53 -11.52 0.94
C HIS A 337 11.00 -11.53 1.09
N ARG A 338 10.27 -10.91 0.16
CA ARG A 338 8.82 -10.66 0.26
C ARG A 338 7.94 -11.67 -0.47
N TRP A 339 8.41 -12.19 -1.59
CA TRP A 339 7.72 -13.15 -2.45
C TRP A 339 8.26 -14.58 -2.30
N SER A 340 8.97 -14.87 -1.20
CA SER A 340 9.48 -16.19 -0.86
C SER A 340 8.37 -17.16 -0.44
N ASN A 341 8.68 -18.46 -0.39
CA ASN A 341 7.77 -19.47 0.13
C ASN A 341 7.55 -19.26 1.64
N PRO A 342 6.34 -18.87 2.10
CA PRO A 342 6.09 -18.70 3.52
C PRO A 342 6.18 -20.04 4.28
N ARG A 343 5.87 -21.15 3.61
CA ARG A 343 5.87 -22.49 4.21
C ARG A 343 7.29 -22.95 4.58
N ALA A 344 8.31 -22.46 3.88
CA ALA A 344 9.71 -22.75 4.21
C ALA A 344 10.18 -22.08 5.53
N ARG A 345 9.33 -21.26 6.17
CA ARG A 345 9.58 -20.69 7.50
C ARG A 345 8.83 -21.42 8.61
N LEU A 346 7.96 -22.36 8.26
CA LEU A 346 7.30 -23.20 9.25
C LEU A 346 8.27 -24.29 9.68
N LEU A 347 8.25 -24.60 10.97
CA LEU A 347 8.93 -25.78 11.48
C LEU A 347 8.06 -26.98 11.14
N ASP A 348 8.66 -28.04 10.62
CA ASP A 348 7.99 -29.28 10.30
C ASP A 348 8.82 -30.51 10.71
N GLY A 349 8.13 -31.62 10.96
CA GLY A 349 8.74 -32.89 11.33
C GLY A 349 9.68 -32.76 12.55
N PRO A 350 10.91 -33.30 12.49
CA PRO A 350 11.82 -33.34 13.64
C PRO A 350 12.15 -31.96 14.23
N ASP A 351 12.16 -30.91 13.41
CA ASP A 351 12.46 -29.55 13.88
C ASP A 351 11.29 -28.96 14.69
N TRP A 352 10.05 -29.35 14.39
CA TRP A 352 8.87 -28.99 15.20
C TRP A 352 8.84 -29.82 16.47
N ASP A 353 8.98 -31.14 16.35
CA ASP A 353 8.94 -32.07 17.49
C ASP A 353 9.98 -31.69 18.57
N ALA A 354 11.13 -31.13 18.16
CA ALA A 354 12.19 -30.69 19.07
C ALA A 354 11.88 -29.42 19.87
N VAL A 355 10.93 -28.58 19.43
CA VAL A 355 10.61 -27.30 20.08
C VAL A 355 9.13 -27.13 20.44
N GLU A 356 8.30 -28.13 20.14
CA GLU A 356 6.84 -28.09 20.27
C GLU A 356 6.39 -27.68 21.68
N GLU A 357 6.87 -28.37 22.72
CA GLU A 357 6.50 -28.10 24.11
C GLU A 357 6.85 -26.66 24.53
N ASP A 358 8.05 -26.19 24.18
CA ASP A 358 8.52 -24.84 24.49
C ASP A 358 7.68 -23.77 23.79
N VAL A 359 7.32 -23.98 22.51
CA VAL A 359 6.53 -23.02 21.72
C VAL A 359 5.10 -22.96 22.25
N LEU A 360 4.48 -24.10 22.55
CA LEU A 360 3.12 -24.17 23.09
C LEU A 360 3.04 -23.49 24.46
N ALA A 361 4.00 -23.77 25.36
CA ALA A 361 4.08 -23.12 26.66
C ALA A 361 4.29 -21.60 26.52
N ALA A 362 5.18 -21.17 25.63
CA ALA A 362 5.45 -19.74 25.41
C ALA A 362 4.24 -18.97 24.86
N LEU A 363 3.39 -19.62 24.07
CA LEU A 363 2.18 -19.02 23.51
C LEU A 363 0.93 -19.26 24.38
N SER A 364 1.05 -19.99 25.49
CA SER A 364 -0.08 -20.41 26.32
C SER A 364 -1.16 -21.13 25.50
N LEU A 365 -0.72 -22.07 24.66
CA LEU A 365 -1.58 -22.89 23.82
C LEU A 365 -1.57 -24.34 24.32
N ASP A 366 -2.75 -24.96 24.36
CA ASP A 366 -2.93 -26.34 24.80
C ASP A 366 -3.06 -27.30 23.62
N MET A 367 -2.60 -28.54 23.83
CA MET A 367 -2.89 -29.67 22.94
C MET A 367 -3.73 -30.73 23.67
N PRO A 368 -4.64 -31.41 22.96
CA PRO A 368 -4.94 -31.26 21.53
C PRO A 368 -5.71 -29.96 21.20
N VAL A 369 -5.52 -29.42 19.99
CA VAL A 369 -6.13 -28.14 19.55
C VAL A 369 -7.66 -28.09 19.75
N GLN A 370 -8.32 -29.25 19.69
CA GLN A 370 -9.75 -29.38 19.90
C GLN A 370 -10.18 -28.97 21.32
N GLU A 371 -9.37 -29.22 22.34
CA GLU A 371 -9.66 -28.82 23.72
C GLU A 371 -9.58 -27.30 23.88
N HIS A 372 -8.52 -26.68 23.34
CA HIS A 372 -8.38 -25.23 23.32
C HIS A 372 -9.56 -24.55 22.60
N LEU A 373 -9.97 -25.08 21.44
CA LEU A 373 -11.13 -24.54 20.71
C LEU A 373 -12.43 -24.73 21.51
N ALA A 374 -12.62 -25.87 22.18
CA ALA A 374 -13.78 -26.12 23.02
C ALA A 374 -13.86 -25.15 24.21
N GLU A 375 -12.72 -24.78 24.80
CA GLU A 375 -12.65 -23.73 25.83
C GLU A 375 -13.06 -22.35 25.32
N LEU A 376 -12.57 -21.96 24.14
CA LEU A 376 -12.99 -20.69 23.52
C LEU A 376 -14.49 -20.67 23.23
N VAL A 377 -15.06 -21.78 22.75
CA VAL A 377 -16.51 -21.91 22.52
C VAL A 377 -17.29 -21.78 23.82
N ARG A 378 -16.86 -22.45 24.90
CA ARG A 378 -17.48 -22.32 26.23
C ARG A 378 -17.40 -20.88 26.76
N GLY A 379 -16.25 -20.22 26.58
CA GLY A 379 -16.08 -18.82 26.97
C GLY A 379 -16.99 -17.87 26.19
N LEU A 380 -17.15 -18.10 24.88
CA LEU A 380 -18.05 -17.32 24.03
C LEU A 380 -19.51 -17.50 24.46
N ASP A 381 -19.95 -18.74 24.68
CA ASP A 381 -21.31 -19.06 25.15
C ASP A 381 -21.60 -18.40 26.51
N ALA A 382 -20.65 -18.50 27.46
CA ALA A 382 -20.76 -17.83 28.75
C ALA A 382 -20.86 -16.30 28.61
N GLY A 383 -20.07 -15.69 27.72
CA GLY A 383 -20.12 -14.25 27.44
C GLY A 383 -21.47 -13.80 26.88
N TRP A 384 -22.06 -14.59 25.97
CA TRP A 384 -23.41 -14.32 25.44
C TRP A 384 -24.49 -14.45 26.50
N LYS A 385 -24.43 -15.47 27.36
CA LYS A 385 -25.36 -15.63 28.49
C LYS A 385 -25.27 -14.45 29.46
N GLN A 386 -24.05 -14.04 29.81
CA GLN A 386 -23.83 -12.88 30.67
C GLN A 386 -24.36 -11.57 30.04
N LEU A 387 -24.19 -11.38 28.73
CA LEU A 387 -24.78 -10.24 28.03
C LEU A 387 -26.30 -10.25 28.11
N ALA A 388 -26.93 -11.41 27.87
CA ALA A 388 -28.38 -11.55 27.94
C ALA A 388 -28.92 -11.25 29.35
N GLU A 389 -28.28 -11.78 30.39
CA GLU A 389 -28.60 -11.50 31.79
C GLU A 389 -28.51 -9.98 32.09
N ARG A 390 -27.41 -9.32 31.71
CA ARG A 390 -27.24 -7.87 31.94
C ARG A 390 -28.23 -7.01 31.17
N LEU A 391 -28.63 -7.42 29.96
CA LEU A 391 -29.66 -6.71 29.20
C LEU A 391 -31.02 -6.85 29.90
N GLN A 392 -31.34 -8.03 30.44
CA GLN A 392 -32.55 -8.26 31.20
C GLN A 392 -32.57 -7.44 32.50
N GLU A 393 -31.45 -7.38 33.23
CA GLU A 393 -31.30 -6.54 34.44
C GLU A 393 -31.46 -5.05 34.14
N ALA A 394 -30.88 -4.57 33.02
CA ALA A 394 -30.95 -3.16 32.63
C ALA A 394 -32.34 -2.74 32.13
N GLY A 395 -33.15 -3.69 31.63
CA GLY A 395 -34.51 -3.45 31.16
C GLY A 395 -34.62 -2.29 30.17
N PRO A 396 -35.58 -1.35 30.35
CA PRO A 396 -35.77 -0.22 29.42
C PRO A 396 -34.64 0.84 29.48
N ALA A 397 -33.73 0.76 30.45
CA ALA A 397 -32.55 1.63 30.52
C ALA A 397 -31.35 1.09 29.72
N ALA A 398 -31.48 -0.11 29.14
CA ALA A 398 -30.45 -0.69 28.28
C ALA A 398 -30.25 0.19 27.03
N LYS A 399 -29.02 0.62 26.81
CA LYS A 399 -28.60 1.36 25.61
C LYS A 399 -28.35 0.45 24.40
N VAL A 400 -28.72 -0.83 24.52
CA VAL A 400 -28.54 -1.84 23.48
C VAL A 400 -29.87 -2.56 23.35
N SER A 401 -30.43 -2.59 22.14
CA SER A 401 -31.65 -3.32 21.81
C SER A 401 -31.39 -4.32 20.69
N ILE A 402 -32.16 -5.40 20.69
CA ILE A 402 -32.12 -6.42 19.65
C ILE A 402 -33.44 -6.32 18.88
N GLU A 403 -33.36 -5.83 17.64
CA GLU A 403 -34.51 -5.64 16.75
C GLU A 403 -34.52 -6.77 15.72
N VAL A 404 -35.60 -7.56 15.67
CA VAL A 404 -35.82 -8.52 14.58
C VAL A 404 -36.47 -7.75 13.43
N GLN A 405 -35.79 -7.70 12.29
CA GLN A 405 -36.31 -7.07 11.08
C GLN A 405 -37.38 -7.95 10.42
N ASP A 406 -38.19 -7.35 9.55
CA ASP A 406 -39.28 -8.02 8.82
C ASP A 406 -38.79 -9.20 7.95
N ASP A 407 -37.50 -9.23 7.58
CA ASP A 407 -36.84 -10.34 6.86
C ASP A 407 -36.36 -11.48 7.79
N GLY A 408 -36.69 -11.42 9.08
CA GLY A 408 -36.27 -12.37 10.11
C GLY A 408 -34.82 -12.17 10.58
N ARG A 409 -34.09 -11.16 10.08
CA ARG A 409 -32.72 -10.88 10.54
C ARG A 409 -32.70 -10.10 11.83
N VAL A 410 -31.90 -10.57 12.77
CA VAL A 410 -31.67 -9.93 14.06
C VAL A 410 -30.63 -8.83 13.91
N LYS A 411 -30.96 -7.61 14.33
CA LYS A 411 -30.08 -6.45 14.33
C LYS A 411 -29.83 -5.97 15.76
N LEU A 412 -28.56 -5.83 16.12
CA LEU A 412 -28.14 -5.18 17.34
C LEU A 412 -28.13 -3.66 17.12
N ASN A 413 -28.95 -2.92 17.85
CA ASN A 413 -28.96 -1.47 17.88
C ASN A 413 -28.28 -1.00 19.17
N VAL A 414 -27.33 -0.07 19.06
CA VAL A 414 -26.58 0.48 20.19
C VAL A 414 -26.77 1.99 20.17
N ASP A 415 -27.43 2.51 21.19
CA ASP A 415 -27.65 3.94 21.36
C ASP A 415 -26.31 4.67 21.52
N LYS A 416 -26.22 5.83 20.86
CA LYS A 416 -25.02 6.67 20.96
C LYS A 416 -24.86 7.15 22.40
N LEU A 417 -23.66 6.96 22.95
CA LEU A 417 -23.29 7.61 24.19
C LEU A 417 -23.36 9.14 23.99
N GLY A 418 -24.14 9.83 24.82
CA GLY A 418 -24.18 11.28 24.84
C GLY A 418 -22.80 11.86 25.13
N ALA A 419 -22.44 12.94 24.44
CA ALA A 419 -21.19 13.63 24.72
C ALA A 419 -21.21 14.17 26.15
N LEU A 420 -20.16 13.88 26.92
CA LEU A 420 -19.94 14.53 28.20
C LEU A 420 -19.67 16.02 27.93
N GLY A 421 -20.44 16.91 28.55
CA GLY A 421 -20.22 18.35 28.42
C GLY A 421 -18.86 18.75 29.01
N GLU A 422 -18.06 19.53 28.28
CA GLU A 422 -16.81 20.07 28.82
C GLU A 422 -17.11 21.18 29.86
N PRO A 423 -16.65 21.06 31.12
CA PRO A 423 -16.85 22.09 32.13
C PRO A 423 -16.16 23.41 31.74
N LYS A 424 -16.73 24.56 32.11
CA LYS A 424 -16.11 25.87 31.89
C LYS A 424 -14.71 25.98 32.50
N SER A 425 -14.48 25.31 33.63
CA SER A 425 -13.17 25.23 34.30
C SER A 425 -12.11 24.54 33.43
N LEU A 426 -12.46 23.45 32.74
CA LEU A 426 -11.56 22.75 31.82
C LEU A 426 -11.15 23.65 30.65
N THR A 427 -12.13 24.34 30.05
CA THR A 427 -11.89 25.27 28.95
C THR A 427 -11.02 26.45 29.38
N TRP A 428 -11.25 26.97 30.59
CA TRP A 428 -10.40 28.01 31.18
C TRP A 428 -8.97 27.52 31.40
N LEU A 429 -8.80 26.33 31.98
CA LEU A 429 -7.49 25.73 32.25
C LEU A 429 -6.70 25.50 30.95
N ARG A 430 -7.34 24.91 29.93
CA ARG A 430 -6.74 24.68 28.60
C ARG A 430 -6.18 25.97 28.01
N LYS A 431 -6.98 27.05 27.99
CA LYS A 431 -6.55 28.37 27.52
C LYS A 431 -5.42 28.97 28.36
N ARG A 432 -5.40 28.73 29.67
CA ARG A 432 -4.34 29.24 30.56
C ARG A 432 -3.02 28.50 30.29
N VAL A 433 -3.05 27.19 30.17
CA VAL A 433 -1.88 26.35 29.84
C VAL A 433 -1.33 26.72 28.46
N GLU A 434 -2.18 26.86 27.44
CA GLU A 434 -1.76 27.28 26.09
C GLU A 434 -1.03 28.63 26.09
N LYS A 435 -1.45 29.59 26.93
CA LYS A 435 -0.78 30.88 27.08
C LYS A 435 0.57 30.81 27.81
N MET A 436 0.81 29.76 28.58
CA MET A 436 2.05 29.55 29.33
C MET A 436 3.11 28.81 28.50
N LEU A 437 2.71 28.15 27.40
CA LEU A 437 3.65 27.45 26.53
C LEU A 437 4.56 28.45 25.80
N PRO A 438 5.89 28.32 25.92
CA PRO A 438 6.82 29.20 25.23
C PRO A 438 6.77 28.98 23.71
N LYS A 439 7.04 30.06 22.96
CA LYS A 439 7.30 29.96 21.53
C LYS A 439 8.79 29.69 21.35
N ILE A 440 9.13 28.47 20.93
CA ILE A 440 10.51 28.02 20.71
C ILE A 440 10.65 27.53 19.26
N ASP A 441 11.83 27.75 18.69
CA ASP A 441 12.15 27.21 17.37
C ASP A 441 12.38 25.69 17.46
N LEU A 442 11.97 24.96 16.41
CA LEU A 442 12.02 23.49 16.41
C LEU A 442 13.44 22.92 16.66
N PRO A 443 14.53 23.47 16.08
CA PRO A 443 15.88 23.01 16.40
C PRO A 443 16.25 23.18 17.88
N ASP A 444 15.87 24.31 18.48
CA ASP A 444 16.18 24.61 19.88
C ASP A 444 15.45 23.66 20.82
N LEU A 445 14.19 23.33 20.52
CA LEU A 445 13.43 22.32 21.23
C LEU A 445 14.13 20.94 21.19
N LEU A 446 14.69 20.56 20.04
CA LEU A 446 15.43 19.29 19.92
C LEU A 446 16.72 19.30 20.75
N PHE A 447 17.43 20.43 20.83
CA PHE A 447 18.61 20.55 21.69
C PHE A 447 18.25 20.50 23.18
N GLU A 448 17.17 21.18 23.58
CA GLU A 448 16.69 21.18 24.97
C GLU A 448 16.26 19.78 25.40
N VAL A 449 15.44 19.09 24.59
CA VAL A 449 15.05 17.70 24.85
C VAL A 449 16.26 16.77 24.86
N ASN A 450 17.27 17.01 24.00
CA ASN A 450 18.50 16.25 24.05
C ASN A 450 19.29 16.48 25.33
N ALA A 451 19.30 17.69 25.90
CA ALA A 451 19.96 17.95 27.17
C ALA A 451 19.33 17.15 28.33
N TRP A 452 18.03 16.83 28.25
CA TRP A 452 17.35 16.01 29.24
C TRP A 452 17.54 14.50 29.02
N THR A 453 17.53 14.06 27.76
CA THR A 453 17.38 12.63 27.41
C THR A 453 18.61 12.00 26.77
N GLY A 454 19.53 12.81 26.24
CA GLY A 454 20.65 12.37 25.42
C GLY A 454 20.22 11.59 24.17
N PHE A 455 19.01 11.81 23.62
CA PHE A 455 18.50 10.98 22.52
C PHE A 455 19.38 11.06 21.26
N LEU A 456 20.08 12.18 21.03
CA LEU A 456 20.95 12.34 19.85
C LEU A 456 22.17 11.41 19.88
N ASP A 457 22.57 10.90 21.04
CA ASP A 457 23.68 9.94 21.15
C ASP A 457 23.32 8.56 20.58
N ALA A 458 22.03 8.28 20.36
CA ALA A 458 21.58 7.06 19.69
C ALA A 458 21.93 7.04 18.19
N PHE A 459 22.19 8.20 17.59
CA PHE A 459 22.68 8.31 16.22
C PHE A 459 24.17 7.94 16.19
N VAL A 460 24.43 6.64 16.15
CA VAL A 460 25.76 6.06 16.05
C VAL A 460 26.16 5.80 14.61
N HIS A 461 27.45 5.89 14.31
CA HIS A 461 27.98 5.62 12.98
C HIS A 461 27.67 4.17 12.54
N LEU A 462 27.36 3.98 11.24
CA LEU A 462 26.99 2.70 10.64
C LEU A 462 28.07 1.60 10.79
N GLY A 463 29.32 2.01 10.88
CA GLY A 463 30.41 1.16 11.36
C GLY A 463 30.69 1.41 12.83
N ASP A 464 30.99 0.34 13.59
CA ASP A 464 31.20 0.28 15.06
C ASP A 464 32.38 1.12 15.62
N GLY A 465 32.70 2.28 15.03
CA GLY A 465 33.72 3.21 15.50
C GLY A 465 33.14 4.36 16.32
N THR A 466 33.85 4.78 17.36
CA THR A 466 33.57 6.02 18.08
C THR A 466 33.73 7.22 17.14
N THR A 467 32.73 8.09 17.08
CA THR A 467 32.79 9.30 16.23
C THR A 467 33.95 10.19 16.68
N ARG A 468 34.68 10.75 15.70
CA ARG A 468 35.69 11.79 15.94
C ARG A 468 35.18 13.19 15.59
N MET A 469 33.95 13.30 15.08
CA MET A 469 33.34 14.57 14.70
C MET A 469 32.90 15.34 15.95
N LYS A 470 33.39 16.58 16.09
CA LYS A 470 32.87 17.55 17.07
C LYS A 470 31.52 18.09 16.61
N ASP A 471 30.58 18.36 17.51
CA ASP A 471 29.26 18.93 17.20
C ASP A 471 28.40 18.05 16.26
N LEU A 472 28.53 16.73 16.39
CA LEU A 472 27.65 15.78 15.69
C LEU A 472 26.15 16.04 15.98
N PRO A 473 25.72 16.32 17.23
CA PRO A 473 24.32 16.65 17.53
C PRO A 473 23.75 17.74 16.62
N THR A 474 24.53 18.79 16.33
CA THR A 474 24.13 19.89 15.45
C THR A 474 23.88 19.42 14.02
N SER A 475 24.75 18.56 13.48
CA SER A 475 24.53 17.96 12.16
C SER A 475 23.28 17.07 12.13
N VAL A 476 23.03 16.31 13.20
CA VAL A 476 21.85 15.42 13.29
C VAL A 476 20.56 16.24 13.39
N VAL A 477 20.51 17.26 14.24
CA VAL A 477 19.34 18.16 14.37
C VAL A 477 19.02 18.84 13.04
N ALA A 478 20.04 19.35 12.35
CA ALA A 478 19.87 19.96 11.02
C ALA A 478 19.25 18.97 10.01
N LEU A 479 19.69 17.72 10.02
CA LEU A 479 19.15 16.68 9.15
C LEU A 479 17.72 16.26 9.54
N LEU A 480 17.45 16.07 10.83
CA LEU A 480 16.11 15.74 11.32
C LEU A 480 15.10 16.81 10.91
N VAL A 481 15.44 18.09 11.07
CA VAL A 481 14.58 19.21 10.64
C VAL A 481 14.46 19.27 9.11
N SER A 482 15.56 19.08 8.38
CA SER A 482 15.57 19.04 6.92
C SER A 482 14.61 17.98 6.35
N GLU A 483 14.70 16.76 6.87
CA GLU A 483 13.94 15.59 6.40
C GLU A 483 12.48 15.65 6.90
N ALA A 484 12.25 15.93 8.19
CA ALA A 484 10.90 15.96 8.76
C ALA A 484 10.04 17.08 8.18
N CYS A 485 10.63 18.25 7.89
CA CYS A 485 9.93 19.37 7.27
C CYS A 485 9.95 19.32 5.74
N ASN A 486 10.63 18.34 5.13
CA ASN A 486 10.78 18.19 3.68
C ASN A 486 11.29 19.48 2.98
N ILE A 487 12.22 20.19 3.62
CA ILE A 487 12.82 21.44 3.11
C ILE A 487 14.15 21.20 2.37
N GLY A 488 14.69 19.98 2.47
CA GLY A 488 15.96 19.57 1.88
C GLY A 488 17.19 20.20 2.55
N LEU A 489 18.38 19.85 2.06
CA LEU A 489 19.64 20.29 2.70
C LEU A 489 19.96 21.78 2.51
N THR A 490 19.48 22.41 1.45
CA THR A 490 19.87 23.79 1.10
C THR A 490 19.64 24.80 2.23
N PRO A 491 18.50 24.81 2.93
CA PRO A 491 18.23 25.76 4.01
C PRO A 491 19.05 25.53 5.28
N VAL A 492 19.60 24.32 5.47
CA VAL A 492 20.35 23.96 6.69
C VAL A 492 21.87 23.94 6.46
N VAL A 493 22.33 24.19 5.23
CA VAL A 493 23.76 24.25 4.89
C VAL A 493 24.32 25.62 5.23
N ASN A 494 25.39 25.64 6.02
CA ASN A 494 26.19 26.84 6.28
C ASN A 494 27.69 26.54 6.09
N PRO A 495 28.34 27.08 5.05
CA PRO A 495 29.77 26.88 4.82
C PRO A 495 30.68 27.42 5.93
N GLY A 496 30.21 28.42 6.69
CA GLY A 496 30.96 29.04 7.78
C GLY A 496 30.99 28.20 9.07
N TYR A 497 30.23 27.10 9.12
CA TYR A 497 30.14 26.24 10.30
C TYR A 497 30.40 24.78 9.91
N GLU A 498 31.49 24.19 10.40
CA GLU A 498 31.94 22.86 9.97
C GLU A 498 30.81 21.81 10.04
N ALA A 499 30.05 21.82 11.14
CA ALA A 499 28.93 20.91 11.40
C ALA A 499 27.78 21.00 10.40
N LEU A 500 27.64 22.13 9.71
CA LEU A 500 26.58 22.42 8.75
C LEU A 500 27.08 22.48 7.30
N THR A 501 28.33 22.10 7.06
CA THR A 501 28.84 21.99 5.68
C THR A 501 28.09 20.91 4.91
N ARG A 502 27.82 21.14 3.63
CA ARG A 502 27.09 20.18 2.79
C ARG A 502 27.75 18.81 2.74
N ALA A 503 29.07 18.77 2.64
CA ALA A 503 29.83 17.52 2.63
C ALA A 503 29.63 16.72 3.92
N ARG A 504 29.62 17.41 5.06
CA ARG A 504 29.39 16.79 6.36
C ARG A 504 27.96 16.33 6.54
N LEU A 505 26.96 17.15 6.21
CA LEU A 505 25.55 16.75 6.31
C LEU A 505 25.26 15.52 5.44
N VAL A 506 25.77 15.45 4.21
CA VAL A 506 25.65 14.26 3.36
C VAL A 506 26.33 13.04 3.98
N HIS A 507 27.46 13.22 4.66
CA HIS A 507 28.11 12.13 5.38
C HIS A 507 27.28 11.67 6.58
N VAL A 508 26.77 12.59 7.40
CA VAL A 508 25.98 12.25 8.59
C VAL A 508 24.66 11.58 8.18
N ASP A 509 23.98 12.09 7.16
CA ASP A 509 22.78 11.46 6.58
C ASP A 509 23.06 10.00 6.18
N GLN A 510 24.16 9.77 5.45
CA GLN A 510 24.52 8.47 4.91
C GLN A 510 24.94 7.42 5.98
N TYR A 511 25.61 7.84 7.05
CA TYR A 511 26.20 6.91 8.02
C TYR A 511 25.55 6.94 9.41
N TYR A 512 24.76 7.95 9.76
CA TYR A 512 24.21 8.11 11.11
C TYR A 512 22.68 8.10 11.14
N LEU A 513 21.98 8.69 10.17
CA LEU A 513 20.51 8.66 10.11
C LEU A 513 20.04 7.35 9.51
N ARG A 514 19.47 6.47 10.34
CA ARG A 514 18.95 5.17 9.93
C ARG A 514 17.71 4.78 10.73
N ALA A 515 16.93 3.84 10.21
CA ALA A 515 15.75 3.33 10.92
C ALA A 515 16.08 2.78 12.31
N ASP A 516 17.21 2.06 12.47
CA ASP A 516 17.65 1.53 13.76
C ASP A 516 18.06 2.63 14.75
N THR A 517 18.72 3.69 14.28
CA THR A 517 19.11 4.81 15.17
C THR A 517 17.92 5.69 15.51
N ILE A 518 16.96 5.87 14.60
CA ILE A 518 15.71 6.59 14.85
C ILE A 518 14.89 5.81 15.89
N ALA A 519 14.75 4.49 15.74
CA ALA A 519 14.09 3.64 16.72
C ALA A 519 14.76 3.74 18.10
N ALA A 520 16.10 3.63 18.16
CA ALA A 520 16.84 3.76 19.41
C ALA A 520 16.75 5.16 20.05
N ALA A 521 16.71 6.22 19.24
CA ALA A 521 16.46 7.58 19.71
C ALA A 521 15.04 7.70 20.28
N ASN A 522 14.04 7.18 19.58
CA ASN A 522 12.64 7.18 20.03
C ASN A 522 12.46 6.39 21.33
N ALA A 523 13.15 5.25 21.49
CA ALA A 523 13.17 4.47 22.73
C ALA A 523 13.56 5.31 23.96
N ARG A 524 14.57 6.16 23.82
CA ARG A 524 15.03 7.06 24.89
C ARG A 524 13.99 8.12 25.20
N LEU A 525 13.33 8.67 24.18
CA LEU A 525 12.25 9.64 24.35
C LEU A 525 11.04 9.04 25.06
N ILE A 526 10.63 7.83 24.66
CA ILE A 526 9.52 7.09 25.30
C ILE A 526 9.82 6.86 26.79
N THR A 527 11.05 6.42 27.11
CA THR A 527 11.47 6.18 28.49
C THR A 527 11.42 7.47 29.31
N ALA A 528 12.01 8.56 28.79
CA ALA A 528 12.02 9.84 29.48
C ALA A 528 10.62 10.43 29.68
N GLN A 529 9.71 10.25 28.71
CA GLN A 529 8.32 10.68 28.83
C GLN A 529 7.58 9.90 29.93
N ALA A 530 7.83 8.60 30.06
CA ALA A 530 7.21 7.76 31.10
C ALA A 530 7.59 8.20 32.53
N ASP A 531 8.76 8.83 32.70
CA ASP A 531 9.21 9.36 33.99
C ASP A 531 8.54 10.69 34.38
N ILE A 532 7.82 11.36 33.46
CA ILE A 532 7.12 12.61 33.76
C ILE A 532 5.90 12.32 34.64
N PRO A 533 5.77 12.93 35.83
CA PRO A 533 4.70 12.58 36.79
C PRO A 533 3.28 12.64 36.24
N ILE A 534 2.98 13.56 35.32
CA ILE A 534 1.64 13.71 34.73
C ILE A 534 1.24 12.50 33.87
N VAL A 535 2.21 11.80 33.27
CA VAL A 535 1.97 10.70 32.33
C VAL A 535 1.32 9.51 33.00
N ARG A 536 1.63 9.28 34.29
CA ARG A 536 0.99 8.23 35.11
C ARG A 536 -0.51 8.43 35.31
N TYR A 537 -1.03 9.64 35.10
CA TYR A 537 -2.47 9.92 35.14
C TYR A 537 -3.17 9.68 33.81
N TRP A 538 -2.42 9.54 32.72
CA TRP A 538 -2.99 9.26 31.39
C TRP A 538 -3.19 7.77 31.15
N GLY A 539 -2.26 6.94 31.63
CA GLY A 539 -2.33 5.49 31.53
C GLY A 539 -1.04 4.79 31.95
N ASP A 540 -1.06 3.46 31.89
CA ASP A 540 0.06 2.59 32.29
C ASP A 540 0.87 2.06 31.10
N GLY A 541 0.49 2.40 29.87
CA GLY A 541 1.14 1.95 28.64
C GLY A 541 0.52 0.68 28.04
N LEU A 542 -0.50 0.08 28.66
CA LEU A 542 -1.08 -1.20 28.24
C LEU A 542 -2.10 -1.08 27.12
N LEU A 543 -2.62 0.12 26.85
CA LEU A 543 -3.51 0.39 25.72
C LEU A 543 -2.78 1.13 24.61
N ALA A 544 -2.86 0.63 23.38
CA ALA A 544 -2.36 1.31 22.19
C ALA A 544 -3.45 1.54 21.15
N SER A 545 -3.44 2.72 20.53
CA SER A 545 -4.24 3.05 19.35
C SER A 545 -3.33 3.12 18.14
N VAL A 546 -3.67 2.43 17.06
CA VAL A 546 -2.93 2.51 15.80
C VAL A 546 -3.73 3.30 14.78
N ASP A 547 -3.18 4.41 14.30
CA ASP A 547 -3.80 5.26 13.28
C ASP A 547 -2.78 5.59 12.17
N GLY A 548 -3.28 5.86 10.97
CA GLY A 548 -2.50 6.15 9.78
C GLY A 548 -2.48 7.63 9.42
N LEU A 549 -1.33 8.29 9.54
CA LEU A 549 -1.08 9.62 9.00
C LEU A 549 -0.76 9.53 7.51
N ARG A 550 -1.42 10.36 6.68
CA ARG A 550 -1.45 10.18 5.23
C ARG A 550 -0.66 11.30 4.55
N PHE A 551 0.38 10.94 3.81
CA PHE A 551 1.28 11.86 3.13
C PHE A 551 1.19 11.73 1.62
N GLN A 552 1.08 12.86 0.93
CA GLN A 552 1.15 12.89 -0.52
C GLN A 552 2.60 12.85 -0.98
N VAL A 553 2.92 11.92 -1.89
CA VAL A 553 4.28 11.78 -2.43
C VAL A 553 4.35 12.46 -3.81
N PRO A 554 5.12 13.55 -3.96
CA PRO A 554 5.21 14.28 -5.23
C PRO A 554 6.06 13.53 -6.27
N VAL A 555 6.98 12.66 -5.83
CA VAL A 555 7.87 11.89 -6.69
C VAL A 555 7.24 10.57 -7.17
N ARG A 556 7.58 10.15 -8.39
CA ARG A 556 7.13 8.85 -8.92
C ARG A 556 7.91 7.72 -8.26
N THR A 557 7.23 6.95 -7.42
CA THR A 557 7.77 5.74 -6.78
C THR A 557 6.76 4.59 -6.87
N ILE A 558 7.27 3.35 -6.82
CA ILE A 558 6.43 2.14 -6.71
C ILE A 558 5.84 2.00 -5.30
N ASN A 559 6.45 2.62 -4.29
CA ASN A 559 6.05 2.56 -2.88
C ASN A 559 4.94 3.56 -2.50
N ALA A 560 4.41 4.34 -3.45
CA ALA A 560 3.26 5.21 -3.22
C ALA A 560 2.07 4.64 -3.99
N ALA A 561 0.87 4.68 -3.46
CA ALA A 561 -0.32 4.19 -4.16
C ALA A 561 -1.39 5.27 -4.28
N PRO A 562 -2.23 5.22 -5.34
CA PRO A 562 -3.35 6.15 -5.47
C PRO A 562 -4.44 5.82 -4.45
N SER A 563 -5.05 6.85 -3.86
CA SER A 563 -6.24 6.71 -3.03
C SER A 563 -7.13 7.93 -3.28
N PRO A 564 -8.22 7.80 -4.06
CA PRO A 564 -9.07 8.95 -4.41
C PRO A 564 -9.60 9.70 -3.19
N LYS A 565 -9.91 8.97 -2.11
CA LYS A 565 -10.42 9.53 -0.85
C LYS A 565 -9.41 10.44 -0.14
N TYR A 566 -8.13 10.06 -0.13
CA TYR A 566 -7.11 10.72 0.70
C TYR A 566 -6.09 11.54 -0.09
N PHE A 567 -5.84 11.18 -1.36
CA PHE A 567 -4.80 11.78 -2.21
C PHE A 567 -5.36 12.38 -3.50
N GLY A 568 -6.67 12.29 -3.76
CA GLY A 568 -7.29 12.73 -5.01
C GLY A 568 -6.68 12.00 -6.22
N PHE A 569 -6.24 12.77 -7.22
CA PHE A 569 -5.58 12.23 -8.42
C PHE A 569 -4.07 11.94 -8.24
N LYS A 570 -3.53 12.20 -7.05
CA LYS A 570 -2.11 12.01 -6.74
C LYS A 570 -1.90 10.68 -6.00
N ARG A 571 -0.64 10.33 -5.74
CA ARG A 571 -0.25 9.11 -4.98
C ARG A 571 0.26 9.52 -3.61
N GLY A 572 0.13 8.62 -2.64
CA GLY A 572 0.58 8.86 -1.29
C GLY A 572 1.02 7.59 -0.57
N ILE A 573 1.54 7.80 0.63
CA ILE A 573 1.93 6.79 1.61
C ILE A 573 1.14 7.05 2.90
N THR A 574 0.93 6.00 3.68
CA THR A 574 0.41 6.12 5.04
C THR A 574 1.50 5.73 6.02
N TRP A 575 1.73 6.58 7.01
CA TRP A 575 2.56 6.30 8.17
C TRP A 575 1.63 5.82 9.28
N LEU A 576 1.63 4.52 9.53
CA LEU A 576 0.97 3.91 10.68
C LEU A 576 1.80 4.23 11.91
N ASN A 577 1.15 4.79 12.92
CA ASN A 577 1.76 5.11 14.21
C ASN A 577 0.94 4.45 15.32
N ALA A 578 1.60 3.63 16.13
CA ALA A 578 1.04 3.05 17.34
C ALA A 578 1.32 4.01 18.50
N VAL A 579 0.27 4.59 19.05
CA VAL A 579 0.34 5.54 20.17
C VAL A 579 -0.28 4.90 21.40
N ASN A 580 0.46 4.80 22.49
CA ASN A 580 -0.10 4.29 23.75
C ASN A 580 -0.95 5.35 24.48
N ASP A 581 -1.65 4.92 25.53
CA ASP A 581 -2.42 5.78 26.45
C ASP A 581 -1.57 6.81 27.21
N GLN A 582 -0.24 6.64 27.24
CA GLN A 582 0.73 7.65 27.69
C GLN A 582 1.07 8.70 26.61
N VAL A 583 0.41 8.65 25.45
CA VAL A 583 0.59 9.57 24.31
C VAL A 583 2.02 9.51 23.75
N ALA A 584 2.65 8.33 23.83
CA ALA A 584 3.95 8.07 23.22
C ALA A 584 3.79 7.25 21.94
N GLY A 585 4.48 7.63 20.87
CA GLY A 585 4.57 6.85 19.63
C GLY A 585 5.52 5.68 19.82
N ILE A 586 4.99 4.51 20.16
CA ILE A 586 5.76 3.32 20.56
C ILE A 586 6.20 2.45 19.39
N GLY A 587 5.61 2.62 18.20
CA GLY A 587 5.95 1.82 17.02
C GLY A 587 5.36 2.43 15.76
N GLN A 588 6.00 2.18 14.63
CA GLN A 588 5.64 2.85 13.37
C GLN A 588 5.94 2.03 12.13
N MET A 589 5.14 2.24 11.08
CA MET A 589 5.36 1.60 9.78
C MET A 589 4.88 2.49 8.62
N VAL A 590 5.69 2.59 7.56
CA VAL A 590 5.28 3.26 6.32
C VAL A 590 4.71 2.23 5.35
N VAL A 591 3.47 2.44 4.92
CA VAL A 591 2.76 1.56 3.99
C VAL A 591 2.35 2.31 2.71
N PRO A 592 2.41 1.65 1.54
CA PRO A 592 1.99 2.25 0.27
C PRO A 592 0.48 2.49 0.23
N GLY A 593 0.06 3.72 -0.03
CA GLY A 593 -1.37 4.06 -0.08
C GLY A 593 -2.05 3.98 1.27
N THR A 594 -3.28 3.46 1.31
CA THR A 594 -4.05 3.18 2.54
C THR A 594 -4.59 1.75 2.43
N PRO A 595 -3.78 0.72 2.75
CA PRO A 595 -4.26 -0.65 2.75
C PRO A 595 -5.39 -0.78 3.78
N ARG A 596 -6.49 -1.39 3.35
CA ARG A 596 -7.60 -1.79 4.21
C ARG A 596 -7.24 -3.12 4.88
N ASP A 597 -7.72 -3.38 6.09
CA ASP A 597 -7.52 -4.65 6.80
C ASP A 597 -6.04 -5.03 6.95
N SER A 598 -5.20 -4.08 7.40
CA SER A 598 -3.76 -4.24 7.28
C SER A 598 -3.14 -5.02 8.44
N LEU A 599 -2.57 -6.20 8.13
CA LEU A 599 -1.56 -6.89 8.96
C LEU A 599 -0.40 -5.97 9.38
N HIS A 600 -0.19 -4.86 8.68
CA HIS A 600 0.79 -3.84 9.01
C HIS A 600 0.59 -3.19 10.40
N ILE A 601 -0.62 -3.25 10.97
CA ILE A 601 -0.85 -2.84 12.36
C ILE A 601 -0.09 -3.77 13.30
N LEU A 602 -0.14 -5.09 13.03
CA LEU A 602 0.60 -6.07 13.79
C LEU A 602 2.10 -5.88 13.61
N ASP A 603 2.57 -5.62 12.38
CA ASP A 603 3.97 -5.32 12.11
C ASP A 603 4.47 -4.12 12.95
N ALA A 604 3.66 -3.05 13.07
CA ALA A 604 4.01 -1.89 13.89
C ALA A 604 4.06 -2.21 15.39
N LEU A 605 3.23 -3.15 15.86
CA LEU A 605 3.20 -3.59 17.27
C LEU A 605 4.25 -4.64 17.62
N LEU A 606 4.71 -5.42 16.65
CA LEU A 606 5.80 -6.38 16.81
C LEU A 606 7.17 -5.71 16.74
N ASN A 607 7.25 -4.52 16.11
CA ASN A 607 8.47 -3.73 15.98
C ASN A 607 8.36 -2.42 16.79
N LEU A 608 8.13 -2.54 18.10
CA LEU A 608 8.12 -1.37 18.98
C LEU A 608 9.52 -0.76 19.09
N ASP A 609 9.58 0.57 19.04
CA ASP A 609 10.78 1.36 19.28
C ASP A 609 11.15 1.35 20.78
N GLY A 610 10.16 1.24 21.67
CA GLY A 610 10.37 1.15 23.12
C GLY A 610 9.07 1.21 23.92
N GLY A 611 9.19 1.24 25.25
CA GLY A 611 8.04 1.28 26.16
C GLY A 611 7.49 -0.11 26.52
N VAL A 612 6.39 -0.11 27.28
CA VAL A 612 5.69 -1.33 27.69
C VAL A 612 4.96 -1.94 26.49
N LYS A 613 4.99 -3.28 26.35
CA LYS A 613 4.21 -3.99 25.33
C LYS A 613 2.72 -3.80 25.65
N PRO A 614 1.91 -3.22 24.75
CA PRO A 614 0.47 -3.08 24.98
C PRO A 614 -0.21 -4.45 25.07
N GLU A 615 -1.17 -4.59 25.98
CA GLU A 615 -2.07 -5.74 26.03
C GLU A 615 -3.32 -5.51 25.17
N MET A 616 -3.78 -4.27 25.08
CA MET A 616 -4.99 -3.90 24.36
C MET A 616 -4.67 -3.00 23.18
N VAL A 617 -5.28 -3.27 22.04
CA VAL A 617 -5.09 -2.51 20.81
C VAL A 617 -6.44 -2.02 20.31
N ALA A 618 -6.60 -0.70 20.23
CA ALA A 618 -7.76 -0.06 19.63
C ALA A 618 -7.47 0.30 18.17
N THR A 619 -8.37 -0.11 17.28
CA THR A 619 -8.30 0.23 15.85
C THR A 619 -9.68 0.55 15.27
N ASP A 620 -9.71 1.16 14.09
CA ASP A 620 -10.94 1.43 13.37
C ASP A 620 -11.51 0.16 12.71
N ASN A 621 -12.82 0.14 12.46
CA ASN A 621 -13.47 -1.01 11.80
C ASN A 621 -12.92 -1.30 10.39
N ALA A 622 -12.21 -0.35 9.77
CA ALA A 622 -11.59 -0.54 8.47
C ALA A 622 -10.33 -1.41 8.51
N SER A 623 -9.90 -1.80 9.71
CA SER A 623 -8.71 -2.61 9.96
C SER A 623 -9.03 -4.04 10.43
N TYR A 624 -10.32 -4.39 10.52
CA TYR A 624 -10.80 -5.69 11.00
C TYR A 624 -10.83 -6.75 9.89
N SER A 625 -10.25 -7.93 10.18
CA SER A 625 -10.58 -9.19 9.50
C SER A 625 -10.50 -10.34 10.51
N ASP A 626 -11.21 -11.43 10.27
CA ASP A 626 -11.21 -12.60 11.17
C ASP A 626 -9.79 -13.16 11.38
N MET A 627 -8.97 -13.15 10.32
CA MET A 627 -7.56 -13.54 10.39
C MET A 627 -6.74 -12.61 11.28
N VAL A 628 -6.88 -11.29 11.12
CA VAL A 628 -6.17 -10.31 11.95
C VAL A 628 -6.60 -10.47 13.41
N PHE A 629 -7.90 -10.62 13.67
CA PHE A 629 -8.41 -10.82 15.02
C PHE A 629 -7.83 -12.08 15.69
N GLY A 630 -7.82 -13.21 14.97
CA GLY A 630 -7.22 -14.46 15.45
C GLY A 630 -5.72 -14.33 15.73
N LEU A 631 -4.95 -13.72 14.83
CA LEU A 631 -3.50 -13.53 15.00
C LEU A 631 -3.16 -12.65 16.22
N PHE A 632 -3.92 -11.57 16.44
CA PHE A 632 -3.73 -10.73 17.62
C PHE A 632 -3.95 -11.52 18.91
N LYS A 633 -5.00 -12.34 18.96
CA LYS A 633 -5.31 -13.17 20.12
C LYS A 633 -4.20 -14.18 20.41
N ILE A 634 -3.69 -14.87 19.39
CA ILE A 634 -2.59 -15.85 19.53
C ILE A 634 -1.29 -15.17 20.03
N LEU A 635 -1.05 -13.91 19.65
CA LEU A 635 0.12 -13.14 20.08
C LEU A 635 -0.07 -12.44 21.44
N GLY A 636 -1.18 -12.71 22.12
CA GLY A 636 -1.50 -12.19 23.44
C GLY A 636 -2.10 -10.78 23.46
N TYR A 637 -2.51 -10.24 22.30
CA TYR A 637 -3.15 -8.93 22.22
C TYR A 637 -4.68 -9.04 22.25
N ARG A 638 -5.33 -8.09 22.93
CA ARG A 638 -6.79 -7.89 22.92
C ARG A 638 -7.13 -6.79 21.92
N LEU A 639 -7.59 -7.19 20.74
CA LEU A 639 -8.05 -6.24 19.72
C LEU A 639 -9.45 -5.72 20.07
N GLN A 640 -9.58 -4.41 20.19
CA GLN A 640 -10.86 -3.72 20.32
C GLN A 640 -11.13 -2.87 19.09
N LEU A 641 -12.34 -2.99 18.56
CA LEU A 641 -12.81 -2.17 17.47
C LEU A 641 -13.51 -0.94 18.04
N GLN A 642 -13.00 0.25 17.73
CA GLN A 642 -13.70 1.47 18.09
C GLN A 642 -14.88 1.67 17.14
N PRO A 643 -16.13 1.76 17.64
CA PRO A 643 -17.24 2.20 16.82
C PRO A 643 -16.91 3.61 16.31
N ALA A 644 -17.18 3.87 15.02
CA ALA A 644 -16.89 5.15 14.40
C ALA A 644 -17.72 6.27 15.07
N VAL A 645 -17.21 6.86 16.15
CA VAL A 645 -17.76 8.07 16.75
C VAL A 645 -17.29 9.24 15.89
N PRO A 646 -18.20 10.05 15.31
CA PRO A 646 -17.81 11.26 14.60
C PRO A 646 -17.08 12.16 15.60
N ARG A 647 -15.77 12.35 15.43
CA ARG A 647 -14.99 13.27 16.29
C ARG A 647 -15.60 14.68 16.18
N PRO A 648 -16.07 15.32 17.27
CA PRO A 648 -16.30 16.76 17.25
C PRO A 648 -14.96 17.47 17.05
N GLY A 649 -14.97 18.56 16.27
CA GLY A 649 -13.76 19.18 15.71
C GLY A 649 -12.65 19.40 16.73
N ARG A 650 -11.44 18.90 16.43
CA ARG A 650 -10.21 19.31 17.13
C ARG A 650 -10.01 20.82 16.95
N PRO A 651 -9.61 21.57 17.99
CA PRO A 651 -8.98 22.85 17.80
C PRO A 651 -7.66 22.62 17.04
N ALA A 652 -7.49 23.36 15.95
CA ALA A 652 -6.33 23.30 15.08
C ALA A 652 -5.10 23.89 15.78
N VAL A 653 -4.31 23.04 16.42
CA VAL A 653 -2.91 23.32 16.75
C VAL A 653 -2.16 22.03 16.41
N LEU A 654 -1.18 22.11 15.51
CA LEU A 654 -0.42 21.01 14.84
C LEU A 654 -0.98 20.46 13.51
N ALA A 655 -2.03 21.04 12.94
CA ALA A 655 -2.34 20.84 11.52
C ALA A 655 -1.71 21.97 10.70
N GLY A 656 -0.57 21.67 10.07
CA GLY A 656 -0.01 22.49 9.01
C GLY A 656 -1.05 22.77 7.93
N HIS A 657 -1.03 24.01 7.45
CA HIS A 657 -2.02 24.67 6.62
C HIS A 657 -2.47 23.92 5.34
N ASP A 658 -3.75 24.17 5.05
CA ASP A 658 -4.42 24.21 3.74
C ASP A 658 -5.01 22.94 3.10
N ALA A 659 -6.31 22.76 3.35
CA ALA A 659 -7.30 22.47 2.29
C ALA A 659 -8.70 22.89 2.78
N ARG A 660 -9.07 24.18 2.63
CA ARG A 660 -10.48 24.60 2.66
C ARG A 660 -10.98 24.82 1.23
N CYS A 661 -11.91 23.94 0.85
CA CYS A 661 -13.07 24.12 -0.01
C CYS A 661 -12.94 25.02 -1.25
N ARG A 662 -13.18 24.43 -2.43
CA ARG A 662 -14.14 24.97 -3.40
C ARG A 662 -14.73 23.84 -4.23
N ASP A 663 -15.99 23.55 -3.95
CA ASP A 663 -16.86 22.77 -4.82
C ASP A 663 -18.17 23.56 -4.95
N ARG A 664 -18.37 24.18 -6.12
CA ARG A 664 -19.63 24.63 -6.75
C ARG A 664 -19.31 25.70 -7.79
N HIS A 665 -19.30 25.29 -9.07
CA HIS A 665 -20.26 25.75 -10.08
C HIS A 665 -19.77 25.39 -11.49
N LEU A 666 -20.50 24.49 -12.14
CA LEU A 666 -20.54 24.33 -13.59
C LEU A 666 -22.02 24.16 -14.00
N ARG A 667 -22.66 25.25 -14.42
CA ARG A 667 -23.70 25.27 -15.46
C ARG A 667 -23.57 26.60 -16.23
N ARG A 668 -23.46 26.50 -17.55
CA ARG A 668 -23.43 27.62 -18.52
C ARG A 668 -24.87 28.04 -18.86
N GLY A 669 -25.09 29.33 -19.13
CA GLY A 669 -26.21 29.80 -19.96
C GLY A 669 -26.64 31.27 -19.74
N GLY A 670 -26.13 32.19 -20.58
CA GLY A 670 -26.87 33.27 -21.28
C GLY A 670 -27.47 34.50 -20.54
N GLY A 671 -27.00 35.70 -20.93
CA GLY A 671 -27.83 36.92 -21.06
C GLY A 671 -27.71 38.01 -19.97
N PRO A 672 -27.91 39.32 -20.28
CA PRO A 672 -27.20 40.43 -19.61
C PRO A 672 -28.04 41.38 -18.72
N GLY A 673 -27.42 41.86 -17.62
CA GLY A 673 -27.69 43.12 -16.87
C GLY A 673 -29.05 43.28 -16.14
N PRO A 674 -29.23 44.23 -15.19
CA PRO A 674 -28.34 45.34 -14.78
C PRO A 674 -28.09 45.53 -13.25
N GLN A 675 -27.01 46.27 -12.96
CA GLN A 675 -26.66 47.26 -11.90
C GLN A 675 -27.14 47.19 -10.40
N PRO A 676 -26.36 47.80 -9.48
CA PRO A 676 -26.28 47.45 -8.06
C PRO A 676 -27.03 48.41 -7.12
N CYS A 677 -27.37 47.93 -5.91
CA CYS A 677 -27.77 48.79 -4.78
C CYS A 677 -26.63 48.91 -3.77
N GLU A 678 -26.28 50.16 -3.46
CA GLU A 678 -25.29 50.60 -2.48
C GLU A 678 -25.72 50.32 -1.02
N PRO A 679 -24.75 50.28 -0.07
CA PRO A 679 -25.02 50.15 1.36
C PRO A 679 -25.06 51.52 2.07
N GLU A 680 -26.04 51.71 2.97
CA GLU A 680 -26.10 52.89 3.86
C GLU A 680 -25.13 52.77 5.05
N GLN A 681 -24.22 53.74 5.02
CA GLN A 681 -23.56 54.54 6.07
C GLN A 681 -23.77 54.24 7.57
N GLY A 682 -22.65 54.38 8.30
CA GLY A 682 -22.57 54.61 9.74
C GLY A 682 -21.12 55.00 10.10
N ASP A 683 -20.92 56.31 10.29
CA ASP A 683 -19.66 57.07 10.29
C ASP A 683 -18.65 56.82 11.42
N HIS A 684 -17.37 57.09 11.09
CA HIS A 684 -16.47 58.13 11.67
C HIS A 684 -14.98 57.67 11.62
N ALA A 685 -14.18 58.27 10.73
CA ALA A 685 -13.16 59.31 11.01
C ALA A 685 -11.86 58.75 11.68
N LEU A 686 -10.61 58.98 11.26
CA LEU A 686 -9.95 60.06 10.52
C LEU A 686 -8.52 59.65 10.07
N ALA A 687 -8.13 60.18 8.90
CA ALA A 687 -6.83 60.77 8.51
C ALA A 687 -5.50 59.97 8.43
N GLY A 688 -4.79 60.16 7.30
CA GLY A 688 -3.35 59.91 7.16
C GLY A 688 -2.83 59.79 5.73
N HIS A 689 -2.53 60.93 5.09
CA HIS A 689 -2.00 61.15 3.73
C HIS A 689 -0.67 60.43 3.36
N ALA A 690 -0.48 60.08 2.07
CA ALA A 690 0.37 60.82 1.11
C ALA A 690 0.88 59.94 -0.07
N GLU A 691 0.61 60.44 -1.30
CA GLU A 691 1.40 60.53 -2.55
C GLU A 691 2.65 59.63 -2.75
N GLY A 692 3.03 59.13 -3.93
CA GLY A 692 2.63 59.40 -5.31
C GLY A 692 3.79 59.04 -6.27
N ARG A 693 3.42 58.89 -7.56
CA ARG A 693 4.23 58.98 -8.79
C ARG A 693 4.84 57.74 -9.46
N ARG A 694 4.48 57.69 -10.75
CA ARG A 694 4.85 56.85 -11.90
C ARG A 694 6.33 56.99 -12.28
N PHE A 695 6.90 55.97 -12.94
CA PHE A 695 7.48 56.13 -14.30
C PHE A 695 7.72 54.76 -14.98
N SER A 696 7.62 54.80 -16.31
CA SER A 696 7.60 53.75 -17.34
C SER A 696 8.98 53.24 -17.80
N GLY A 697 9.04 52.04 -18.42
CA GLY A 697 10.12 51.69 -19.34
C GLY A 697 10.25 50.19 -19.66
N HIS A 698 10.09 49.83 -20.94
CA HIS A 698 10.15 48.50 -21.56
C HIS A 698 11.49 47.73 -21.37
N GLN A 699 11.48 46.38 -21.31
CA GLN A 699 11.65 45.41 -22.43
C GLN A 699 12.19 44.02 -21.96
N SER A 700 11.55 42.96 -22.49
CA SER A 700 12.05 41.59 -22.86
C SER A 700 12.66 40.59 -21.83
N GLY A 701 11.96 39.44 -21.68
CA GLY A 701 12.55 38.09 -21.46
C GLY A 701 12.09 37.32 -20.21
N PRO A 702 11.51 36.09 -20.29
CA PRO A 702 10.87 35.44 -19.15
C PRO A 702 11.91 34.74 -18.25
N ARG A 703 12.34 35.45 -17.20
CA ARG A 703 12.99 34.82 -16.04
C ARG A 703 11.91 34.42 -15.04
N LEU A 704 11.78 33.11 -14.81
CA LEU A 704 11.06 32.53 -13.69
C LEU A 704 11.64 33.10 -12.38
N ARG A 705 10.92 34.04 -11.75
CA ARG A 705 11.17 34.47 -10.38
C ARG A 705 10.34 33.62 -9.41
N PRO A 706 10.93 33.21 -8.27
CA PRO A 706 10.21 32.60 -7.15
C PRO A 706 9.35 33.67 -6.46
N ALA A 707 8.09 33.34 -6.16
CA ALA A 707 7.23 34.18 -5.35
C ALA A 707 7.69 34.11 -3.89
N ALA A 708 8.34 35.19 -3.43
CA ALA A 708 8.48 35.50 -2.02
C ALA A 708 7.11 35.99 -1.51
N TYR A 709 6.61 35.30 -0.49
CA TYR A 709 5.62 35.80 0.46
C TYR A 709 6.26 35.59 1.85
N VAL A 710 7.08 36.53 2.31
CA VAL A 710 6.92 37.06 3.66
C VAL A 710 5.63 37.93 3.59
N ARG A 711 5.16 38.62 4.64
CA ARG A 711 4.07 39.58 4.43
C ARG A 711 4.69 40.95 4.06
N THR A 712 5.32 41.22 2.91
CA THR A 712 5.97 40.49 1.79
C THR A 712 7.24 39.78 2.13
#